data_AF-A0A0K1K269-F1
#
_entry.id   AF-A0A0K1K269-F1
#
_cell.length_a   1.000
_cell.length_b   1.000
_cell.length_c   1.000
_cell.angle_alpha   90.00
_cell.angle_beta   90.00
_cell.angle_gamma   90.00
#
_symmetry.space_group_name_H-M   'P 1'
#
loop_
_entity.id
_entity.type
_entity.pdbx_description
1 polymer ?
#
loop_
_entity_poly.entity_id
_entity_poly.type
_entity_poly.pdbx_seq_one_letter_code
_entity_poly.pdbx_strand_id
1 'polypeptide(L)'
;MLEASDTGVKGDGRTADSSPALAGQGIAGATIKIYFDGKAEAFAQTTVAADGKWEFNENTEYGEGPHTVVVTQTTAHGTSLPSEALSFVIDTQAPQAPTLTLALSSDSVIPGDNKTSVSELVLTGKGEPHATLAIGFGPNYKEADFRYTTVDADGNWSLKLPKLEKGTYTFLAAQQDSADNISKPSAELTVTIGDEPAPPTGLGLPHKDDSGEYGDGLTKDENPSIEGQGSAGNTVVLYNKANLSEMGRVVVDAEGHWNIKLDDLADQTYTVFAREISPQGLPSEASADFTFTVDTITPPQVDAPKLAAISDSGEAGDNITSAKVLTLSGKGEAGALVDIFVDGAKDYSDTAYVDKDGNWSIQLKGEFAPGQHSFVARQADLADNVGGMSSALNVVVLGELALDAASDSGRKGDNITAHTTPAFQGTGGAGNQMALFDGSTQLGTATIAADGSWRISSAQLAEGVHTLQAKQSADGKVISSQQISVTIDSKAPTKLSLSSTTINGGAGDNAVVGTVRGEDAGGGALTYRLASHADQFKLDGDALYAINPKKLSSGTLVLQIEATDAAGNTFKQDVTLLVKGADPVAPPRPAPDPVVDGVSVATASVGIPGVGSGTEVRIPIVTSGRSDSTGASATADIPLVSSGGQATLTAHVPVGLGLSATGAGSQAAGQSLEHLIAAIKAVTPQHAAAEQGYLTKNGLHYLQAVEPAANLQVQRIALSGTDSQPAGVLTLSGSPDAKQQTALVIDTQQLQQGASLALQNVSFAAIVGKGQVSADTSGQVLTGDGASQHFTVSSSAGGKVFAGGGNDVLQFGSAAKPGSQAAAPASQTPVATLLDGGQGQDSASFLGRQADYQITRHDGYVTVASLAKPNEVATIVNVEKLQFSDGALNLEARNELTSLAALYQNVLGRQADAQGFSFWGQAQSMGVSMGRIAYDIIRSEEGQKNGFAFHGDAKQDLTTLYQAIFERAPDEGGFAFWLQAMQNGVSLEQVADGFLHSVEMVGFNKAQGSWDFSF
;
A
#
# COMPACT_ATOMS: atom_id res chain seq x y z
N MET A 1 -40.75 -38.02 86.11
CA MET A 1 -41.92 -37.50 85.36
C MET A 1 -42.66 -38.71 84.76
N LEU A 2 -43.98 -38.65 84.59
CA LEU A 2 -44.69 -39.68 83.81
C LEU A 2 -44.31 -39.54 82.32
N GLU A 3 -44.22 -40.68 81.62
CA GLU A 3 -43.84 -40.73 80.21
C GLU A 3 -44.76 -39.91 79.29
N ALA A 4 -46.03 -39.77 79.67
CA ALA A 4 -47.01 -38.94 78.95
C ALA A 4 -46.77 -37.43 79.07
N SER A 5 -46.07 -37.00 80.12
CA SER A 5 -45.76 -35.57 80.38
C SER A 5 -44.35 -35.17 79.98
N ASP A 6 -43.54 -36.11 79.51
CA ASP A 6 -42.20 -35.90 78.96
C ASP A 6 -42.35 -35.78 77.44
N THR A 7 -42.81 -34.63 76.92
CA THR A 7 -43.07 -34.46 75.48
C THR A 7 -41.75 -34.39 74.70
N GLY A 8 -41.80 -34.63 73.39
CA GLY A 8 -40.59 -34.68 72.58
C GLY A 8 -39.68 -35.85 72.87
N VAL A 9 -38.39 -35.56 73.08
CA VAL A 9 -37.36 -36.60 73.19
C VAL A 9 -37.43 -37.25 74.57
N LYS A 10 -38.06 -38.42 74.65
CA LYS A 10 -38.24 -39.16 75.90
C LYS A 10 -36.92 -39.32 76.68
N GLY A 11 -36.94 -38.86 77.93
CA GLY A 11 -35.85 -38.97 78.89
C GLY A 11 -34.77 -37.88 78.79
N ASP A 12 -34.95 -36.87 77.95
CA ASP A 12 -34.03 -35.73 77.84
C ASP A 12 -34.24 -34.67 78.94
N GLY A 13 -35.34 -34.79 79.69
CA GLY A 13 -35.70 -33.89 80.76
C GLY A 13 -36.23 -32.55 80.28
N ARG A 14 -36.83 -32.47 79.09
CA ARG A 14 -37.49 -31.27 78.56
C ARG A 14 -38.94 -31.63 78.18
N THR A 15 -39.84 -30.66 78.34
CA THR A 15 -41.25 -30.88 78.01
C THR A 15 -41.97 -29.58 77.69
N ALA A 16 -42.87 -29.62 76.72
CA ALA A 16 -43.85 -28.59 76.40
C ALA A 16 -45.15 -28.76 77.19
N ASP A 17 -45.29 -29.83 77.97
CA ASP A 17 -46.33 -29.94 78.98
C ASP A 17 -46.03 -28.93 80.10
N SER A 18 -46.78 -27.82 80.12
CA SER A 18 -46.68 -26.80 81.16
C SER A 18 -47.14 -27.30 82.53
N SER A 19 -47.70 -28.51 82.63
CA SER A 19 -48.23 -29.10 83.86
C SER A 19 -47.82 -30.57 84.03
N PRO A 20 -46.51 -30.91 84.02
CA PRO A 20 -46.09 -32.30 83.90
C PRO A 20 -46.49 -33.11 85.13
N ALA A 21 -47.09 -34.27 84.87
CA ALA A 21 -47.48 -35.22 85.89
C ALA A 21 -46.25 -35.91 86.49
N LEU A 22 -46.22 -35.95 87.83
CA LEU A 22 -45.16 -36.56 88.60
C LEU A 22 -45.61 -37.91 89.14
N ALA A 23 -44.71 -38.88 89.16
CA ALA A 23 -44.98 -40.18 89.74
C ALA A 23 -43.73 -40.74 90.41
N GLY A 24 -43.95 -41.67 91.34
CA GLY A 24 -42.87 -42.36 92.01
C GLY A 24 -43.36 -43.54 92.84
N GLN A 25 -42.46 -44.09 93.65
CA GLN A 25 -42.76 -45.16 94.59
C GLN A 25 -42.62 -44.65 96.02
N GLY A 26 -43.33 -45.30 96.94
CA GLY A 26 -43.25 -45.01 98.38
C GLY A 26 -43.89 -46.11 99.21
N ILE A 27 -43.93 -45.91 100.53
CA ILE A 27 -44.62 -46.82 101.44
C ILE A 27 -46.13 -46.63 101.31
N ALA A 28 -46.89 -47.70 101.07
CA ALA A 28 -48.35 -47.65 100.93
C ALA A 28 -49.03 -46.90 102.10
N GLY A 29 -49.90 -45.95 101.78
CA GLY A 29 -50.58 -45.08 102.75
C GLY A 29 -49.75 -43.91 103.29
N ALA A 30 -48.48 -43.75 102.89
CA ALA A 30 -47.66 -42.59 103.25
C ALA A 30 -48.13 -41.32 102.53
N THR A 31 -47.90 -40.15 103.15
CA THR A 31 -48.08 -38.85 102.50
C THR A 31 -46.78 -38.43 101.82
N ILE A 32 -46.83 -38.21 100.51
CA ILE A 32 -45.74 -37.61 99.74
C ILE A 32 -45.92 -36.09 99.76
N LYS A 33 -44.90 -35.36 100.21
CA LYS A 33 -44.82 -33.90 100.05
C LYS A 33 -43.85 -33.58 98.92
N ILE A 34 -44.30 -32.78 97.97
CA ILE A 34 -43.59 -32.41 96.76
C ILE A 34 -43.10 -30.97 96.91
N TYR A 35 -41.81 -30.76 96.71
CA TYR A 35 -41.16 -29.45 96.79
C TYR A 35 -40.58 -29.10 95.42
N PHE A 36 -40.91 -27.92 94.92
CA PHE A 36 -40.42 -27.38 93.66
C PHE A 36 -39.39 -26.27 93.88
N ASP A 37 -38.35 -26.24 93.06
CA ASP A 37 -37.35 -25.17 92.94
C ASP A 37 -36.70 -24.74 94.25
N GLY A 38 -36.41 -25.72 95.11
CA GLY A 38 -35.74 -25.51 96.40
C GLY A 38 -36.57 -24.75 97.45
N LYS A 39 -37.87 -24.52 97.22
CA LYS A 39 -38.75 -23.87 98.19
C LYS A 39 -38.92 -24.74 99.44
N ALA A 40 -38.89 -24.12 100.63
CA ALA A 40 -38.94 -24.82 101.92
C ALA A 40 -40.34 -25.33 102.31
N GLU A 41 -41.39 -24.76 101.72
CA GLU A 41 -42.76 -25.21 101.91
C GLU A 41 -43.14 -26.23 100.83
N ALA A 42 -43.83 -27.31 101.23
CA ALA A 42 -44.31 -28.29 100.28
C ALA A 42 -45.34 -27.63 99.38
N PHE A 43 -45.07 -27.66 98.08
CA PHE A 43 -45.93 -27.10 97.06
C PHE A 43 -47.25 -27.87 96.97
N ALA A 44 -47.14 -29.19 97.03
CA ALA A 44 -48.29 -30.10 96.98
C ALA A 44 -48.05 -31.32 97.84
N GLN A 45 -49.11 -32.09 98.09
CA GLN A 45 -49.01 -33.40 98.71
C GLN A 45 -49.98 -34.38 98.08
N THR A 46 -49.57 -35.64 98.00
CA THR A 46 -50.40 -36.77 97.56
C THR A 46 -50.20 -37.95 98.50
N THR A 47 -50.99 -39.02 98.35
CA THR A 47 -50.86 -40.25 99.13
C THR A 47 -50.40 -41.41 98.26
N VAL A 48 -49.53 -42.26 98.80
CA VAL A 48 -49.10 -43.49 98.13
C VAL A 48 -50.23 -44.52 98.16
N ALA A 49 -50.61 -45.05 97.01
CA ALA A 49 -51.64 -46.07 96.86
C ALA A 49 -51.20 -47.43 97.45
N ALA A 50 -52.16 -48.35 97.56
CA ALA A 50 -51.94 -49.66 98.18
C ALA A 50 -50.93 -50.55 97.44
N ASP A 51 -50.66 -50.27 96.17
CA ASP A 51 -49.67 -50.94 95.32
C ASP A 51 -48.26 -50.35 95.43
N GLY A 52 -48.07 -49.33 96.28
CA GLY A 52 -46.77 -48.69 96.54
C GLY A 52 -46.40 -47.58 95.55
N LYS A 53 -47.30 -47.20 94.63
CA LYS A 53 -47.09 -46.10 93.67
C LYS A 53 -47.82 -44.85 94.10
N TRP A 54 -47.33 -43.69 93.66
CA TRP A 54 -48.03 -42.43 93.77
C TRP A 54 -47.93 -41.68 92.45
N GLU A 55 -48.97 -40.92 92.16
CA GLU A 55 -49.04 -39.99 91.04
C GLU A 55 -49.56 -38.65 91.56
N PHE A 56 -49.12 -37.58 90.90
CA PHE A 56 -49.56 -36.22 91.15
C PHE A 56 -49.75 -35.53 89.81
N ASN A 57 -50.99 -35.17 89.52
CA ASN A 57 -51.38 -34.36 88.38
C ASN A 57 -52.59 -33.51 88.78
N GLU A 58 -52.38 -32.21 89.01
CA GLU A 58 -53.45 -31.26 89.34
C GLU A 58 -53.65 -30.19 88.26
N ASN A 59 -53.15 -30.41 87.03
CA ASN A 59 -53.22 -29.45 85.91
C ASN A 59 -52.73 -28.03 86.29
N THR A 60 -51.78 -27.93 87.22
CA THR A 60 -51.21 -26.64 87.61
C THR A 60 -50.11 -26.30 86.63
N GLU A 61 -50.26 -25.18 85.93
CA GLU A 61 -49.23 -24.66 85.02
C GLU A 61 -48.02 -24.16 85.81
N TYR A 62 -46.83 -24.58 85.40
CA TYR A 62 -45.56 -24.08 85.88
C TYR A 62 -44.99 -23.12 84.84
N GLY A 63 -44.18 -22.17 85.31
CA GLY A 63 -43.56 -21.18 84.44
C GLY A 63 -42.54 -21.82 83.49
N GLU A 64 -42.13 -21.07 82.47
CA GLU A 64 -41.05 -21.49 81.58
C GLU A 64 -39.72 -21.65 82.33
N GLY A 65 -38.91 -22.63 81.93
CA GLY A 65 -37.51 -22.74 82.30
C GLY A 65 -37.17 -23.98 83.13
N PRO A 66 -35.97 -24.01 83.72
CA PRO A 66 -35.50 -25.16 84.49
C PRO A 66 -36.25 -25.28 85.82
N HIS A 67 -36.72 -26.48 86.11
CA HIS A 67 -37.37 -26.87 87.34
C HIS A 67 -36.64 -28.00 88.03
N THR A 68 -36.71 -28.00 89.36
CA THR A 68 -36.20 -29.09 90.20
C THR A 68 -37.27 -29.55 91.18
N VAL A 69 -37.48 -30.86 91.26
CA VAL A 69 -38.46 -31.47 92.17
C VAL A 69 -37.75 -32.42 93.13
N VAL A 70 -38.00 -32.24 94.42
CA VAL A 70 -37.67 -33.22 95.45
C VAL A 70 -38.92 -33.62 96.21
N VAL A 71 -38.97 -34.87 96.66
CA VAL A 71 -40.10 -35.37 97.45
C VAL A 71 -39.63 -35.93 98.78
N THR A 72 -40.49 -35.83 99.79
CA THR A 72 -40.33 -36.57 101.06
C THR A 72 -41.57 -37.43 101.28
N GLN A 73 -41.39 -38.60 101.91
CA GLN A 73 -42.51 -39.42 102.36
C GLN A 73 -42.65 -39.35 103.87
N THR A 74 -43.87 -39.19 104.37
CA THR A 74 -44.19 -39.18 105.80
C THR A 74 -45.10 -40.36 106.12
N THR A 75 -44.69 -41.14 107.12
CA THR A 75 -45.46 -42.26 107.68
C THR A 75 -45.79 -41.99 109.16
N ALA A 76 -46.51 -42.90 109.81
CA ALA A 76 -46.70 -42.88 111.26
C ALA A 76 -45.39 -42.96 112.08
N HIS A 77 -44.28 -43.34 111.45
CA HIS A 77 -42.97 -43.51 112.09
C HIS A 77 -41.96 -42.38 111.79
N GLY A 78 -42.38 -41.34 111.06
CA GLY A 78 -41.55 -40.17 110.73
C GLY A 78 -41.50 -39.84 109.24
N THR A 79 -40.76 -38.77 108.92
CA THR A 79 -40.53 -38.26 107.55
C THR A 79 -39.14 -38.67 107.05
N SER A 80 -39.05 -39.05 105.78
CA SER A 80 -37.77 -39.40 105.14
C SER A 80 -36.86 -38.18 104.92
N LEU A 81 -35.60 -38.43 104.59
CA LEU A 81 -34.80 -37.43 103.87
C LEU A 81 -35.44 -37.12 102.50
N PRO A 82 -35.20 -35.93 101.92
CA PRO A 82 -35.59 -35.64 100.54
C PRO A 82 -35.00 -36.66 99.56
N SER A 83 -35.74 -36.94 98.49
CA SER A 83 -35.24 -37.72 97.36
C SER A 83 -34.06 -37.03 96.67
N GLU A 84 -33.38 -37.74 95.76
CA GLU A 84 -32.60 -37.07 94.73
C GLU A 84 -33.50 -36.12 93.93
N ALA A 85 -32.93 -34.99 93.49
CA ALA A 85 -33.66 -34.00 92.73
C ALA A 85 -33.91 -34.50 91.31
N LEU A 86 -35.18 -34.48 90.90
CA LEU A 86 -35.56 -34.61 89.50
C LEU A 86 -35.46 -33.23 88.85
N SER A 87 -34.52 -33.07 87.91
CA SER A 87 -34.39 -31.85 87.11
C SER A 87 -35.08 -32.03 85.76
N PHE A 88 -35.82 -31.01 85.32
CA PHE A 88 -36.38 -30.94 83.98
C PHE A 88 -36.53 -29.48 83.54
N VAL A 89 -36.80 -29.23 82.28
CA VAL A 89 -37.06 -27.90 81.71
C VAL A 89 -38.46 -27.90 81.12
N ILE A 90 -39.28 -26.93 81.51
CA ILE A 90 -40.51 -26.63 80.79
C ILE A 90 -40.17 -25.64 79.70
N ASP A 91 -40.44 -26.04 78.47
CA ASP A 91 -40.17 -25.29 77.26
C ASP A 91 -41.44 -25.29 76.42
N THR A 92 -42.22 -24.22 76.52
CA THR A 92 -43.48 -24.04 75.80
C THR A 92 -43.32 -23.11 74.59
N GLN A 93 -42.11 -22.63 74.34
CA GLN A 93 -41.84 -21.65 73.31
C GLN A 93 -41.47 -22.31 72.00
N ALA A 94 -42.29 -22.06 70.99
CA ALA A 94 -41.93 -22.47 69.65
C ALA A 94 -40.62 -21.79 69.18
N PRO A 95 -39.73 -22.54 68.50
CA PRO A 95 -38.57 -21.98 67.84
C PRO A 95 -38.96 -20.84 66.87
N GLN A 96 -38.02 -19.95 66.57
CA GLN A 96 -38.21 -19.02 65.45
C GLN A 96 -38.32 -19.78 64.12
N ALA A 97 -38.93 -19.17 63.10
CA ALA A 97 -38.98 -19.77 61.77
C ALA A 97 -37.54 -19.95 61.22
N PRO A 98 -37.19 -21.12 60.66
CA PRO A 98 -35.87 -21.34 60.09
C PRO A 98 -35.69 -20.49 58.82
N THR A 99 -34.44 -20.17 58.47
CA THR A 99 -34.13 -19.60 57.15
C THR A 99 -33.91 -20.73 56.14
N LEU A 100 -34.18 -20.45 54.86
CA LEU A 100 -34.14 -21.42 53.78
C LEU A 100 -33.56 -20.75 52.52
N THR A 101 -32.48 -21.31 51.98
CA THR A 101 -31.77 -20.81 50.79
C THR A 101 -31.29 -21.98 49.93
N LEU A 102 -31.09 -21.73 48.64
CA LEU A 102 -30.39 -22.66 47.76
C LEU A 102 -28.88 -22.53 47.99
N ALA A 103 -28.17 -23.65 48.13
CA ALA A 103 -26.72 -23.61 48.28
C ALA A 103 -26.05 -23.16 46.98
N LEU A 104 -24.95 -22.41 47.07
CA LEU A 104 -24.16 -21.97 45.91
C LEU A 104 -23.65 -23.13 45.04
N SER A 105 -23.46 -24.33 45.62
CA SER A 105 -23.08 -25.54 44.87
C SER A 105 -24.23 -26.13 44.03
N SER A 106 -25.44 -25.60 44.19
CA SER A 106 -26.67 -26.03 43.52
C SER A 106 -27.36 -24.87 42.80
N ASP A 107 -26.70 -23.71 42.71
CA ASP A 107 -27.18 -22.52 42.02
C ASP A 107 -26.17 -22.23 40.90
N SER A 108 -26.57 -22.47 39.66
CA SER A 108 -25.64 -22.47 38.53
C SER A 108 -25.70 -21.16 37.77
N VAL A 109 -24.59 -20.79 37.12
CA VAL A 109 -24.41 -19.58 36.30
C VAL A 109 -24.52 -18.26 37.07
N ILE A 110 -25.69 -17.91 37.62
CA ILE A 110 -25.93 -16.65 38.35
C ILE A 110 -26.31 -16.93 39.81
N PRO A 111 -25.38 -16.73 40.77
CA PRO A 111 -25.68 -16.90 42.18
C PRO A 111 -26.81 -16.00 42.68
N GLY A 112 -27.76 -16.60 43.38
CA GLY A 112 -28.89 -15.96 44.06
C GLY A 112 -30.15 -15.83 43.22
N ASP A 113 -30.16 -16.26 41.95
CA ASP A 113 -31.36 -16.17 41.10
C ASP A 113 -32.32 -17.37 41.26
N ASN A 114 -31.87 -18.41 41.99
CA ASN A 114 -32.58 -19.66 42.26
C ASN A 114 -33.00 -20.40 40.98
N LYS A 115 -32.17 -20.35 39.93
CA LYS A 115 -32.39 -21.09 38.69
C LYS A 115 -31.17 -21.95 38.42
N THR A 116 -31.41 -23.21 38.07
CA THR A 116 -30.29 -24.14 37.96
C THR A 116 -30.49 -25.28 36.99
N SER A 117 -29.41 -25.75 36.38
CA SER A 117 -29.37 -27.04 35.69
C SER A 117 -29.07 -28.23 36.63
N VAL A 118 -28.75 -27.95 37.89
CA VAL A 118 -28.43 -28.97 38.90
C VAL A 118 -29.71 -29.64 39.37
N SER A 119 -29.88 -30.93 39.05
CA SER A 119 -31.05 -31.71 39.49
C SER A 119 -30.96 -32.26 40.92
N GLU A 120 -29.75 -32.31 41.51
CA GLU A 120 -29.52 -32.76 42.89
C GLU A 120 -29.28 -31.56 43.80
N LEU A 121 -30.35 -30.90 44.22
CA LEU A 121 -30.26 -29.67 45.00
C LEU A 121 -29.74 -29.90 46.41
N VAL A 122 -28.94 -28.95 46.90
CA VAL A 122 -28.61 -28.79 48.32
C VAL A 122 -29.29 -27.52 48.82
N LEU A 123 -30.13 -27.67 49.84
CA LEU A 123 -30.74 -26.56 50.55
C LEU A 123 -29.96 -26.30 51.84
N THR A 124 -29.83 -25.03 52.21
CA THR A 124 -29.11 -24.61 53.41
C THR A 124 -29.86 -23.51 54.15
N GLY A 125 -29.59 -23.37 55.44
CA GLY A 125 -30.14 -22.29 56.23
C GLY A 125 -29.70 -22.31 57.69
N LYS A 126 -30.42 -21.51 58.49
CA LYS A 126 -30.26 -21.39 59.92
C LYS A 126 -31.51 -21.85 60.64
N GLY A 127 -31.34 -22.41 61.83
CA GLY A 127 -32.41 -22.88 62.71
C GLY A 127 -31.99 -22.87 64.18
N GLU A 128 -32.85 -23.37 65.05
CA GLU A 128 -32.54 -23.57 66.46
C GLU A 128 -31.62 -24.79 66.63
N PRO A 129 -30.49 -24.69 67.35
CA PRO A 129 -29.56 -25.80 67.52
C PRO A 129 -30.23 -27.07 68.02
N HIS A 130 -29.89 -28.20 67.39
CA HIS A 130 -30.42 -29.54 67.69
C HIS A 130 -31.92 -29.75 67.36
N ALA A 131 -32.64 -28.75 66.87
CA ALA A 131 -34.01 -28.91 66.40
C ALA A 131 -34.07 -29.84 65.18
N THR A 132 -35.18 -30.56 65.04
CA THR A 132 -35.48 -31.33 63.83
C THR A 132 -36.14 -30.42 62.80
N LEU A 133 -35.56 -30.32 61.61
CA LEU A 133 -36.06 -29.51 60.52
C LEU A 133 -36.84 -30.39 59.52
N ALA A 134 -38.03 -29.94 59.17
CA ALA A 134 -38.90 -30.55 58.17
C ALA A 134 -39.02 -29.63 56.96
N ILE A 135 -38.66 -30.13 55.78
CA ILE A 135 -38.68 -29.39 54.51
C ILE A 135 -39.71 -30.04 53.60
N GLY A 136 -40.77 -29.29 53.27
CA GLY A 136 -41.80 -29.70 52.32
C GLY A 136 -41.55 -29.10 50.93
N PHE A 137 -41.83 -29.87 49.88
CA PHE A 137 -41.77 -29.38 48.49
C PHE A 137 -43.00 -29.82 47.67
N GLY A 138 -43.37 -29.01 46.67
CA GLY A 138 -44.44 -29.32 45.72
C GLY A 138 -45.77 -28.58 45.96
N PRO A 139 -46.75 -28.69 45.04
CA PRO A 139 -47.88 -27.76 44.94
C PRO A 139 -48.92 -27.83 46.07
N ASN A 140 -48.82 -28.79 47.00
CA ASN A 140 -49.75 -28.94 48.13
C ASN A 140 -49.09 -29.50 49.40
N TYR A 141 -47.75 -29.52 49.49
CA TYR A 141 -47.01 -30.00 50.66
C TYR A 141 -47.56 -31.32 51.25
N LYS A 142 -47.68 -32.37 50.44
CA LYS A 142 -48.13 -33.67 50.95
C LYS A 142 -47.07 -34.22 51.89
N GLU A 143 -47.48 -34.86 52.98
CA GLU A 143 -46.58 -35.42 53.99
C GLU A 143 -45.51 -36.38 53.41
N ALA A 144 -45.85 -37.13 52.34
CA ALA A 144 -44.90 -38.00 51.62
C ALA A 144 -43.73 -37.24 50.93
N ASP A 145 -43.92 -35.95 50.68
CA ASP A 145 -42.96 -35.05 50.04
C ASP A 145 -42.12 -34.27 51.08
N PHE A 146 -42.25 -34.57 52.36
CA PHE A 146 -41.38 -33.98 53.39
C PHE A 146 -40.04 -34.69 53.45
N ARG A 147 -38.99 -33.93 53.72
CA ARG A 147 -37.64 -34.43 54.03
C ARG A 147 -37.21 -33.82 55.35
N TYR A 148 -36.43 -34.58 56.11
CA TYR A 148 -36.02 -34.19 57.46
C TYR A 148 -34.50 -34.11 57.55
N THR A 149 -34.03 -33.17 58.35
CA THR A 149 -32.64 -33.07 58.78
C THR A 149 -32.60 -32.50 60.20
N THR A 150 -31.43 -32.42 60.80
CA THR A 150 -31.24 -31.79 62.11
C THR A 150 -30.42 -30.51 61.96
N VAL A 151 -30.72 -29.50 62.77
CA VAL A 151 -29.89 -28.32 62.90
C VAL A 151 -28.68 -28.64 63.78
N ASP A 152 -27.48 -28.27 63.34
CA ASP A 152 -26.25 -28.48 64.10
C ASP A 152 -26.16 -27.58 65.35
N ALA A 153 -25.14 -27.80 66.19
CA ALA A 153 -24.94 -27.04 67.42
C ALA A 153 -24.69 -25.53 67.19
N ASP A 154 -24.25 -25.15 65.98
CA ASP A 154 -23.98 -23.77 65.56
C ASP A 154 -25.20 -23.11 64.87
N GLY A 155 -26.34 -23.82 64.86
CA GLY A 155 -27.59 -23.38 64.25
C GLY A 155 -27.61 -23.45 62.73
N ASN A 156 -26.67 -24.12 62.06
CA ASN A 156 -26.72 -24.34 60.61
C ASN A 156 -27.41 -25.66 60.28
N TRP A 157 -27.93 -25.74 59.07
CA TRP A 157 -28.38 -27.01 58.51
C TRP A 157 -28.11 -27.05 57.01
N SER A 158 -27.92 -28.26 56.50
CA SER A 158 -27.82 -28.55 55.07
C SER A 158 -28.58 -29.84 54.77
N LEU A 159 -29.30 -29.85 53.65
CA LEU A 159 -29.99 -31.03 53.17
C LEU A 159 -29.77 -31.21 51.67
N LYS A 160 -29.18 -32.34 51.29
CA LYS A 160 -29.16 -32.81 49.90
C LYS A 160 -30.49 -33.50 49.58
N LEU A 161 -31.19 -32.99 48.57
CA LEU A 161 -32.43 -33.58 48.07
C LEU A 161 -32.15 -34.73 47.08
N PRO A 162 -33.09 -35.67 46.90
CA PRO A 162 -33.03 -36.61 45.79
C PRO A 162 -33.08 -35.85 44.46
N LYS A 163 -32.64 -36.50 43.39
CA LYS A 163 -32.72 -35.94 42.04
C LYS A 163 -34.15 -35.50 41.71
N LEU A 164 -34.32 -34.23 41.39
CA LEU A 164 -35.58 -33.63 40.94
C LEU A 164 -35.58 -33.51 39.42
N GLU A 165 -36.75 -33.69 38.81
CA GLU A 165 -36.94 -33.48 37.37
C GLU A 165 -37.01 -31.98 37.05
N LYS A 166 -36.85 -31.62 35.78
CA LYS A 166 -36.99 -30.23 35.32
C LYS A 166 -38.37 -29.67 35.69
N GLY A 167 -38.39 -28.43 36.16
CA GLY A 167 -39.60 -27.75 36.60
C GLY A 167 -39.33 -26.72 37.70
N THR A 168 -40.38 -25.98 38.08
CA THR A 168 -40.33 -25.02 39.19
C THR A 168 -40.86 -25.69 40.47
N TYR A 169 -40.09 -25.57 41.54
CA TYR A 169 -40.39 -26.13 42.85
C TYR A 169 -40.45 -25.02 43.89
N THR A 170 -41.46 -25.07 44.75
CA THR A 170 -41.58 -24.22 45.92
C THR A 170 -41.26 -25.06 47.16
N PHE A 171 -40.36 -24.55 47.99
CA PHE A 171 -39.87 -25.17 49.22
C PHE A 171 -40.25 -24.33 50.42
N LEU A 172 -40.58 -25.01 51.51
CA LEU A 172 -40.89 -24.43 52.81
C LEU A 172 -40.23 -25.27 53.90
N ALA A 173 -39.72 -24.63 54.96
CA ALA A 173 -39.14 -25.31 56.10
C ALA A 173 -39.83 -24.92 57.41
N ALA A 174 -40.02 -25.87 58.32
CA ALA A 174 -40.42 -25.63 59.70
C ALA A 174 -39.56 -26.51 60.62
N GLN A 175 -39.34 -26.07 61.86
CA GLN A 175 -38.52 -26.83 62.81
C GLN A 175 -39.29 -27.15 64.09
N GLN A 176 -38.90 -28.25 64.71
CA GLN A 176 -39.44 -28.77 65.95
C GLN A 176 -38.29 -28.87 66.96
N ASP A 177 -38.44 -28.23 68.10
CA ASP A 177 -37.46 -28.30 69.19
C ASP A 177 -37.51 -29.67 69.91
N SER A 178 -36.66 -29.84 70.92
CA SER A 178 -36.60 -31.06 71.74
C SER A 178 -37.85 -31.33 72.59
N ALA A 179 -38.70 -30.31 72.82
CA ALA A 179 -39.90 -30.38 73.65
C ALA A 179 -41.19 -30.60 72.82
N ASP A 180 -41.08 -30.76 71.49
CA ASP A 180 -42.17 -30.83 70.50
C ASP A 180 -42.85 -29.50 70.13
N ASN A 181 -42.28 -28.33 70.47
CA ASN A 181 -42.84 -27.08 69.96
C ASN A 181 -42.42 -26.87 68.49
N ILE A 182 -43.38 -26.48 67.65
CA ILE A 182 -43.19 -26.31 66.20
C ILE A 182 -43.16 -24.83 65.84
N SER A 183 -42.15 -24.41 65.08
CA SER A 183 -42.02 -23.04 64.59
C SER A 183 -43.13 -22.65 63.60
N LYS A 184 -43.28 -21.35 63.33
CA LYS A 184 -43.90 -20.92 62.07
C LYS A 184 -43.04 -21.39 60.88
N PRO A 185 -43.64 -21.61 59.69
CA PRO A 185 -42.86 -21.93 58.51
C PRO A 185 -41.93 -20.79 58.06
N SER A 186 -40.88 -21.13 57.32
CA SER A 186 -39.96 -20.20 56.65
C SER A 186 -40.68 -19.37 55.59
N ALA A 187 -39.98 -18.39 55.00
CA ALA A 187 -40.39 -17.87 53.69
C ALA A 187 -40.31 -18.99 52.64
N GLU A 188 -41.18 -18.95 51.63
CA GLU A 188 -41.13 -19.87 50.50
C GLU A 188 -39.89 -19.58 49.64
N LEU A 189 -39.14 -20.63 49.31
CA LEU A 189 -38.04 -20.59 48.35
C LEU A 189 -38.52 -21.22 47.05
N THR A 190 -38.50 -20.46 45.96
CA THR A 190 -38.83 -20.99 44.63
C THR A 190 -37.56 -21.23 43.83
N VAL A 191 -37.36 -22.46 43.36
CA VAL A 191 -36.21 -22.85 42.53
C VAL A 191 -36.72 -23.40 41.19
N THR A 192 -36.14 -22.95 40.08
CA THR A 192 -36.44 -23.48 38.75
C THR A 192 -35.29 -24.36 38.26
N ILE A 193 -35.59 -25.62 37.94
CA ILE A 193 -34.64 -26.58 37.38
C ILE A 193 -34.90 -26.72 35.88
N GLY A 194 -33.88 -26.54 35.04
CA GLY A 194 -34.05 -26.55 33.58
C GLY A 194 -32.76 -26.81 32.81
N ASP A 195 -32.82 -26.59 31.48
CA ASP A 195 -31.63 -26.56 30.64
C ASP A 195 -31.07 -25.13 30.59
N GLU A 196 -29.76 -25.02 30.78
CA GLU A 196 -29.03 -23.79 30.51
C GLU A 196 -28.75 -23.67 29.02
N PRO A 197 -29.00 -22.49 28.42
CA PRO A 197 -28.59 -22.26 27.05
C PRO A 197 -27.07 -22.13 26.93
N ALA A 198 -26.54 -22.39 25.73
CA ALA A 198 -25.15 -22.08 25.43
C ALA A 198 -24.95 -20.55 25.44
N PRO A 199 -23.74 -20.05 25.78
CA PRO A 199 -23.45 -18.62 25.66
C PRO A 199 -23.58 -18.18 24.19
N PRO A 200 -24.16 -16.99 23.92
CA PRO A 200 -24.20 -16.45 22.57
C PRO A 200 -22.78 -16.21 22.03
N THR A 201 -22.62 -16.31 20.71
CA THR A 201 -21.31 -16.24 20.02
C THR A 201 -21.33 -15.23 18.88
N GLY A 202 -20.16 -14.82 18.39
CA GLY A 202 -20.05 -13.97 17.20
C GLY A 202 -20.56 -12.55 17.40
N LEU A 203 -20.32 -11.98 18.58
CA LEU A 203 -20.68 -10.58 18.86
C LEU A 203 -19.88 -9.64 17.94
N GLY A 204 -20.56 -8.70 17.28
CA GLY A 204 -19.94 -7.72 16.39
C GLY A 204 -20.85 -6.55 16.03
N LEU A 205 -20.30 -5.56 15.32
CA LEU A 205 -21.08 -4.53 14.63
C LEU A 205 -21.58 -5.10 13.28
N PRO A 206 -22.85 -4.89 12.91
CA PRO A 206 -23.30 -5.18 11.56
C PRO A 206 -22.66 -4.20 10.58
N HIS A 207 -22.46 -4.62 9.33
CA HIS A 207 -21.77 -3.83 8.31
C HIS A 207 -22.34 -2.42 8.08
N LYS A 208 -23.64 -2.22 8.32
CA LYS A 208 -24.28 -0.89 8.18
C LYS A 208 -23.89 0.10 9.28
N ASP A 209 -23.45 -0.39 10.43
CA ASP A 209 -23.10 0.42 11.60
C ASP A 209 -21.59 0.43 11.85
N ASP A 210 -20.86 -0.58 11.35
CA ASP A 210 -19.41 -0.61 11.34
C ASP A 210 -18.87 0.36 10.27
N SER A 211 -18.16 1.39 10.71
CA SER A 211 -17.67 2.47 9.85
C SER A 211 -16.16 2.44 9.76
N GLY A 212 -15.59 2.80 8.61
CA GLY A 212 -14.17 2.62 8.40
C GLY A 212 -13.86 1.22 7.88
N GLU A 213 -13.09 0.45 8.65
CA GLU A 213 -12.72 -0.91 8.28
C GLU A 213 -13.63 -1.94 8.98
N TYR A 214 -14.45 -2.64 8.20
CA TYR A 214 -15.36 -3.65 8.77
C TYR A 214 -14.67 -4.65 9.71
N GLY A 215 -15.12 -4.70 10.96
CA GLY A 215 -14.62 -5.55 12.01
C GLY A 215 -13.45 -4.99 12.82
N ASP A 216 -13.01 -3.76 12.55
CA ASP A 216 -12.10 -3.02 13.43
C ASP A 216 -12.77 -2.57 14.73
N GLY A 217 -14.11 -2.68 14.80
CA GLY A 217 -14.92 -2.29 15.93
C GLY A 217 -15.09 -0.78 16.03
N LEU A 218 -15.01 -0.03 14.94
CA LEU A 218 -15.19 1.42 14.90
C LEU A 218 -16.55 1.79 14.30
N THR A 219 -17.22 2.78 14.88
CA THR A 219 -18.53 3.25 14.40
C THR A 219 -18.67 4.75 14.57
N LYS A 220 -19.08 5.44 13.50
CA LYS A 220 -19.56 6.84 13.56
C LYS A 220 -21.07 6.97 13.79
N ASP A 221 -21.79 5.86 13.90
CA ASP A 221 -23.18 5.86 14.36
C ASP A 221 -23.17 5.96 15.90
N GLU A 222 -23.80 7.00 16.45
CA GLU A 222 -24.01 7.16 17.90
C GLU A 222 -25.04 6.17 18.47
N ASN A 223 -25.81 5.51 17.59
CA ASN A 223 -26.82 4.53 17.93
C ASN A 223 -26.49 3.12 17.36
N PRO A 224 -25.28 2.55 17.43
CA PRO A 224 -24.97 1.35 16.65
C PRO A 224 -25.80 0.13 17.10
N SER A 225 -25.99 -0.87 16.23
CA SER A 225 -26.48 -2.18 16.63
C SER A 225 -25.33 -3.12 16.98
N ILE A 226 -25.58 -4.06 17.89
CA ILE A 226 -24.72 -5.23 18.11
C ILE A 226 -25.49 -6.47 17.66
N GLU A 227 -24.83 -7.32 16.89
CA GLU A 227 -25.39 -8.59 16.43
C GLU A 227 -24.61 -9.79 16.95
N GLY A 228 -25.21 -10.97 16.80
CA GLY A 228 -24.54 -12.24 17.06
C GLY A 228 -25.44 -13.44 16.81
N GLN A 229 -24.96 -14.60 17.25
CA GLN A 229 -25.62 -15.90 17.14
C GLN A 229 -26.09 -16.41 18.49
N GLY A 230 -27.17 -17.19 18.47
CA GLY A 230 -27.79 -17.75 19.64
C GLY A 230 -28.76 -18.89 19.37
N SER A 231 -29.37 -19.42 20.44
CA SER A 231 -30.38 -20.47 20.32
C SER A 231 -31.76 -19.88 20.06
N ALA A 232 -32.39 -20.27 18.95
CA ALA A 232 -33.71 -19.78 18.53
C ALA A 232 -34.76 -19.81 19.64
N GLY A 233 -35.45 -18.68 19.84
CA GLY A 233 -36.50 -18.51 20.86
C GLY A 233 -36.00 -18.15 22.27
N ASN A 234 -34.69 -18.18 22.53
CA ASN A 234 -34.13 -17.62 23.76
C ASN A 234 -34.08 -16.09 23.70
N THR A 235 -33.96 -15.43 24.85
CA THR A 235 -33.74 -13.99 24.93
C THR A 235 -32.27 -13.69 25.18
N VAL A 236 -31.62 -12.95 24.29
CA VAL A 236 -30.28 -12.41 24.51
C VAL A 236 -30.40 -11.09 25.28
N VAL A 237 -29.54 -10.91 26.28
CA VAL A 237 -29.37 -9.66 27.02
C VAL A 237 -27.91 -9.22 26.90
N LEU A 238 -27.69 -8.00 26.44
CA LEU A 238 -26.36 -7.39 26.26
C LEU A 238 -26.03 -6.51 27.46
N TYR A 239 -24.82 -6.63 27.98
CA TYR A 239 -24.33 -5.91 29.15
C TYR A 239 -23.07 -5.12 28.84
N ASN A 240 -22.96 -3.94 29.44
CA ASN A 240 -21.71 -3.20 29.49
C ASN A 240 -20.80 -3.81 30.56
N LYS A 241 -19.57 -4.20 30.18
CA LYS A 241 -18.61 -4.85 31.08
C LYS A 241 -18.16 -3.96 32.24
N ALA A 242 -18.09 -2.64 32.04
CA ALA A 242 -17.54 -1.71 33.00
C ALA A 242 -18.43 -1.53 34.25
N ASN A 243 -19.75 -1.60 34.08
CA ASN A 243 -20.73 -1.32 35.13
C ASN A 243 -21.81 -2.42 35.29
N LEU A 244 -21.77 -3.46 34.45
CA LEU A 244 -22.75 -4.56 34.38
C LEU A 244 -24.19 -4.09 34.11
N SER A 245 -24.38 -2.88 33.57
CA SER A 245 -25.71 -2.40 33.19
C SER A 245 -26.18 -3.08 31.91
N GLU A 246 -27.44 -3.47 31.87
CA GLU A 246 -28.09 -3.92 30.65
C GLU A 246 -28.17 -2.77 29.64
N MET A 247 -27.72 -3.04 28.41
CA MET A 247 -27.76 -2.10 27.29
C MET A 247 -28.94 -2.38 26.36
N GLY A 248 -29.40 -3.63 26.32
CA GLY A 248 -30.58 -4.02 25.54
C GLY A 248 -30.82 -5.52 25.59
N ARG A 249 -31.97 -5.94 25.04
CA ARG A 249 -32.34 -7.35 24.94
C ARG A 249 -33.21 -7.61 23.71
N VAL A 250 -33.14 -8.82 23.17
CA VAL A 250 -33.95 -9.26 22.03
C VAL A 250 -34.16 -10.76 22.07
N VAL A 251 -35.22 -11.25 21.42
CA VAL A 251 -35.42 -12.70 21.22
C VAL A 251 -34.64 -13.15 19.99
N VAL A 252 -33.90 -14.25 20.10
CA VAL A 252 -33.20 -14.89 18.98
C VAL A 252 -34.22 -15.42 17.98
N ASP A 253 -34.03 -15.11 16.70
CA ASP A 253 -34.94 -15.52 15.64
C ASP A 253 -34.89 -17.03 15.34
N ALA A 254 -35.66 -17.48 14.34
CA ALA A 254 -35.75 -18.91 14.00
C ALA A 254 -34.47 -19.44 13.34
N GLU A 255 -33.66 -18.55 12.79
CA GLU A 255 -32.40 -18.84 12.11
C GLU A 255 -31.20 -18.84 13.06
N GLY A 256 -31.37 -18.32 14.28
CA GLY A 256 -30.33 -18.25 15.32
C GLY A 256 -29.67 -16.88 15.45
N HIS A 257 -30.11 -15.88 14.68
CA HIS A 257 -29.55 -14.55 14.68
C HIS A 257 -30.26 -13.64 15.68
N TRP A 258 -29.52 -12.64 16.17
CA TRP A 258 -30.08 -11.57 16.99
C TRP A 258 -29.38 -10.24 16.70
N ASN A 259 -30.10 -9.14 16.88
CA ASN A 259 -29.59 -7.78 16.71
C ASN A 259 -30.21 -6.86 17.76
N ILE A 260 -29.39 -6.10 18.48
CA ILE A 260 -29.79 -5.13 19.50
C ILE A 260 -29.29 -3.75 19.08
N LYS A 261 -30.19 -2.83 18.72
CA LYS A 261 -29.88 -1.41 18.50
C LYS A 261 -29.60 -0.75 19.85
N LEU A 262 -28.52 0.00 19.94
CA LEU A 262 -28.12 0.79 21.10
C LEU A 262 -28.48 2.25 20.87
N ASP A 263 -28.71 2.99 21.95
CA ASP A 263 -29.14 4.38 21.88
C ASP A 263 -28.21 5.32 22.65
N ASP A 264 -27.91 6.47 22.04
CA ASP A 264 -27.23 7.62 22.63
C ASP A 264 -25.87 7.27 23.28
N LEU A 265 -25.02 6.52 22.56
CA LEU A 265 -23.67 6.24 23.01
C LEU A 265 -22.78 7.47 22.80
N ALA A 266 -21.94 7.76 23.79
CA ALA A 266 -20.94 8.82 23.71
C ALA A 266 -19.68 8.31 23.02
N ASP A 267 -18.88 9.23 22.48
CA ASP A 267 -17.58 8.88 21.89
C ASP A 267 -16.64 8.30 22.96
N GLN A 268 -16.40 6.99 22.86
CA GLN A 268 -15.50 6.23 23.71
C GLN A 268 -15.46 4.76 23.26
N THR A 269 -14.51 4.02 23.82
CA THR A 269 -14.48 2.56 23.71
C THR A 269 -15.43 1.91 24.70
N TYR A 270 -16.25 0.98 24.22
CA TYR A 270 -17.14 0.11 24.97
C TYR A 270 -16.61 -1.33 24.94
N THR A 271 -16.74 -2.04 26.05
CA THR A 271 -16.57 -3.50 26.09
C THR A 271 -17.87 -4.11 26.58
N VAL A 272 -18.43 -5.02 25.79
CA VAL A 272 -19.73 -5.65 26.03
C VAL A 272 -19.62 -7.16 26.05
N PHE A 273 -20.55 -7.80 26.74
CA PHE A 273 -20.76 -9.24 26.67
C PHE A 273 -22.26 -9.53 26.73
N ALA A 274 -22.67 -10.69 26.25
CA ALA A 274 -24.06 -11.11 26.22
C ALA A 274 -24.28 -12.39 27.02
N ARG A 275 -25.52 -12.58 27.47
CA ARG A 275 -26.04 -13.86 28.00
C ARG A 275 -27.37 -14.19 27.33
N GLU A 276 -27.63 -15.47 27.13
CA GLU A 276 -28.95 -15.95 26.77
C GLU A 276 -29.78 -16.30 27.99
N ILE A 277 -31.10 -16.16 27.87
CA ILE A 277 -32.10 -16.57 28.85
C ILE A 277 -33.07 -17.50 28.14
N SER A 278 -33.18 -18.74 28.61
CA SER A 278 -34.13 -19.71 28.07
C SER A 278 -35.59 -19.29 28.33
N PRO A 279 -36.60 -19.87 27.65
CA PRO A 279 -38.00 -19.57 27.93
C PRO A 279 -38.44 -19.86 29.37
N GLN A 280 -37.70 -20.73 30.08
CA GLN A 280 -37.91 -21.04 31.50
C GLN A 280 -37.18 -20.06 32.43
N GLY A 281 -36.45 -19.10 31.85
CA GLY A 281 -35.73 -18.06 32.54
C GLY A 281 -34.30 -18.40 32.95
N LEU A 282 -33.74 -19.55 32.55
CA LEU A 282 -32.37 -19.93 32.94
C LEU A 282 -31.34 -19.15 32.11
N PRO A 283 -30.33 -18.52 32.74
CA PRO A 283 -29.28 -17.81 32.04
C PRO A 283 -28.18 -18.75 31.51
N SER A 284 -27.50 -18.36 30.43
CA SER A 284 -26.23 -18.96 29.99
C SER A 284 -25.04 -18.35 30.75
N GLU A 285 -23.88 -18.99 30.63
CA GLU A 285 -22.59 -18.33 30.84
C GLU A 285 -22.44 -17.06 29.97
N ALA A 286 -21.50 -16.19 30.31
CA ALA A 286 -21.21 -15.01 29.50
C ALA A 286 -20.57 -15.39 28.16
N SER A 287 -20.90 -14.66 27.10
CA SER A 287 -20.17 -14.70 25.82
C SER A 287 -18.71 -14.29 26.00
N ALA A 288 -17.90 -14.46 24.94
CA ALA A 288 -16.65 -13.72 24.82
C ALA A 288 -16.94 -12.20 24.86
N ASP A 289 -16.00 -11.44 25.42
CA ASP A 289 -16.08 -9.98 25.43
C ASP A 289 -15.88 -9.45 23.99
N PHE A 290 -16.68 -8.46 23.59
CA PHE A 290 -16.53 -7.72 22.33
C PHE A 290 -16.24 -6.26 22.65
N THR A 291 -15.28 -5.66 21.95
CA THR A 291 -14.86 -4.27 22.14
C THR A 291 -15.12 -3.49 20.86
N PHE A 292 -15.75 -2.32 20.99
CA PHE A 292 -15.96 -1.39 19.89
C PHE A 292 -15.81 0.06 20.38
N THR A 293 -15.55 0.99 19.48
CA THR A 293 -15.38 2.41 19.75
C THR A 293 -16.41 3.21 18.94
N VAL A 294 -17.16 4.05 19.64
CA VAL A 294 -17.99 5.07 19.00
C VAL A 294 -17.11 6.29 18.78
N ASP A 295 -17.03 6.76 17.55
CA ASP A 295 -16.30 7.95 17.14
C ASP A 295 -17.11 8.73 16.11
N THR A 296 -17.87 9.72 16.60
CA THR A 296 -18.66 10.65 15.80
C THR A 296 -17.93 11.96 15.52
N ILE A 297 -16.67 12.09 15.97
CA ILE A 297 -15.94 13.35 15.94
C ILE A 297 -15.37 13.56 14.54
N THR A 298 -15.91 14.52 13.81
CA THR A 298 -15.27 14.92 12.54
C THR A 298 -13.83 15.40 12.75
N PRO A 299 -12.89 14.94 11.91
CA PRO A 299 -11.50 15.36 11.99
C PRO A 299 -11.38 16.87 11.71
N PRO A 300 -10.34 17.55 12.22
CA PRO A 300 -10.14 18.97 11.97
C PRO A 300 -10.01 19.24 10.47
N GLN A 301 -10.26 20.48 10.06
CA GLN A 301 -10.04 20.88 8.67
C GLN A 301 -8.57 20.64 8.31
N VAL A 302 -8.35 19.89 7.24
CA VAL A 302 -7.00 19.63 6.71
C VAL A 302 -6.33 20.95 6.30
N ASP A 303 -5.01 21.01 6.45
CA ASP A 303 -4.25 22.17 5.99
C ASP A 303 -4.41 22.35 4.48
N ALA A 304 -4.30 23.60 4.02
CA ALA A 304 -4.24 23.88 2.59
C ALA A 304 -3.11 23.08 1.94
N PRO A 305 -3.35 22.45 0.77
CA PRO A 305 -2.29 21.85 0.00
C PRO A 305 -1.14 22.84 -0.23
N LYS A 306 0.06 22.30 -0.33
CA LYS A 306 1.27 23.02 -0.72
C LYS A 306 1.85 22.35 -1.95
N LEU A 307 2.29 23.14 -2.91
CA LEU A 307 3.10 22.62 -4.00
C LEU A 307 4.42 22.12 -3.41
N ALA A 308 4.71 20.84 -3.60
CA ALA A 308 5.95 20.25 -3.08
C ALA A 308 7.15 20.83 -3.84
N ALA A 309 8.29 20.95 -3.16
CA ALA A 309 9.50 21.58 -3.72
C ALA A 309 9.96 20.94 -5.06
N ILE A 310 9.73 19.65 -5.24
CA ILE A 310 10.01 18.88 -6.47
C ILE A 310 9.17 19.32 -7.68
N SER A 311 8.01 19.92 -7.43
CA SER A 311 7.09 20.43 -8.45
C SER A 311 7.03 21.95 -8.48
N ASP A 312 7.81 22.64 -7.66
CA ASP A 312 7.84 24.09 -7.53
C ASP A 312 9.07 24.64 -8.28
N SER A 313 9.01 24.61 -9.61
CA SER A 313 10.16 24.95 -10.45
C SER A 313 10.40 26.45 -10.51
N GLY A 314 11.65 26.88 -10.41
CA GLY A 314 11.97 28.31 -10.49
C GLY A 314 12.18 28.88 -9.09
N GLU A 315 11.30 29.80 -8.67
CA GLU A 315 11.40 30.45 -7.36
C GLU A 315 10.55 29.70 -6.33
N ALA A 316 11.19 29.16 -5.29
CA ALA A 316 10.50 28.37 -4.27
C ALA A 316 9.44 29.18 -3.50
N GLY A 317 8.25 28.61 -3.35
CA GLY A 317 7.10 29.14 -2.61
C GLY A 317 6.24 30.13 -3.40
N ASP A 318 6.45 30.26 -4.72
CA ASP A 318 5.65 31.13 -5.57
C ASP A 318 4.40 30.42 -6.15
N ASN A 319 4.33 29.09 -6.06
CA ASN A 319 3.27 28.22 -6.61
C ASN A 319 3.12 28.33 -8.13
N ILE A 320 4.21 28.60 -8.85
CA ILE A 320 4.23 28.54 -10.30
C ILE A 320 5.28 27.56 -10.75
N THR A 321 4.95 26.82 -11.79
CA THR A 321 5.82 25.74 -12.21
C THR A 321 5.74 25.48 -13.70
N SER A 322 6.85 25.00 -14.26
CA SER A 322 6.91 24.39 -15.59
C SER A 322 6.70 22.87 -15.51
N ALA A 323 6.60 22.31 -14.30
CA ALA A 323 6.25 20.91 -14.09
C ALA A 323 4.82 20.67 -14.55
N LYS A 324 4.65 19.70 -15.45
CA LYS A 324 3.33 19.25 -15.90
C LYS A 324 2.74 18.21 -14.95
N VAL A 325 3.57 17.45 -14.23
CA VAL A 325 3.10 16.52 -13.19
C VAL A 325 3.37 17.16 -11.82
N LEU A 326 2.31 17.34 -11.05
CA LEU A 326 2.36 18.08 -9.79
C LEU A 326 2.37 17.16 -8.59
N THR A 327 3.26 17.43 -7.66
CA THR A 327 3.29 16.82 -6.33
C THR A 327 2.78 17.84 -5.32
N LEU A 328 1.75 17.46 -4.58
CA LEU A 328 1.20 18.22 -3.48
C LEU A 328 1.63 17.60 -2.15
N SER A 329 1.61 18.42 -1.12
CA SER A 329 1.87 18.01 0.25
C SER A 329 1.04 18.83 1.23
N GLY A 330 0.88 18.35 2.44
CA GLY A 330 0.19 19.09 3.48
C GLY A 330 0.28 18.41 4.84
N LYS A 331 -0.50 18.94 5.78
CA LYS A 331 -0.69 18.36 7.11
C LYS A 331 -2.14 17.96 7.29
N GLY A 332 -2.36 16.91 8.08
CA GLY A 332 -3.68 16.40 8.43
C GLY A 332 -3.66 15.63 9.74
N GLU A 333 -4.77 14.99 10.06
CA GLU A 333 -4.88 14.06 11.18
C GLU A 333 -4.18 12.73 10.84
N ALA A 334 -3.33 12.23 11.73
CA ALA A 334 -2.59 10.99 11.48
C ALA A 334 -3.53 9.80 11.22
N GLY A 335 -3.26 9.03 10.18
CA GLY A 335 -4.11 7.90 9.75
C GLY A 335 -5.30 8.29 8.88
N ALA A 336 -5.64 9.57 8.77
CA ALA A 336 -6.74 10.04 7.92
C ALA A 336 -6.42 9.85 6.42
N LEU A 337 -7.48 9.72 5.62
CA LEU A 337 -7.42 9.74 4.16
C LEU A 337 -7.76 11.15 3.66
N VAL A 338 -6.87 11.74 2.86
CA VAL A 338 -7.03 13.06 2.26
C VAL A 338 -7.48 12.92 0.81
N ASP A 339 -8.67 13.42 0.49
CA ASP A 339 -9.18 13.63 -0.85
C ASP A 339 -8.66 14.96 -1.43
N ILE A 340 -8.18 14.95 -2.68
CA ILE A 340 -7.76 16.15 -3.42
C ILE A 340 -8.76 16.44 -4.54
N PHE A 341 -9.26 17.68 -4.60
CA PHE A 341 -10.17 18.20 -5.61
C PHE A 341 -9.45 19.23 -6.48
N VAL A 342 -9.58 19.09 -7.81
CA VAL A 342 -8.96 19.96 -8.80
C VAL A 342 -10.04 20.80 -9.50
N ASP A 343 -9.80 22.10 -9.63
CA ASP A 343 -10.61 23.05 -10.44
C ASP A 343 -12.11 23.04 -10.13
N GLY A 344 -12.47 22.75 -8.87
CA GLY A 344 -13.86 22.71 -8.41
C GLY A 344 -14.64 21.48 -8.86
N ALA A 345 -13.97 20.40 -9.27
CA ALA A 345 -14.59 19.11 -9.51
C ALA A 345 -15.39 18.64 -8.29
N LYS A 346 -16.52 17.95 -8.54
CA LYS A 346 -17.38 17.40 -7.47
C LYS A 346 -16.81 16.13 -6.87
N ASP A 347 -16.16 15.33 -7.70
CA ASP A 347 -15.45 14.12 -7.30
C ASP A 347 -13.99 14.47 -7.07
N TYR A 348 -13.36 13.78 -6.11
CA TYR A 348 -11.94 13.94 -5.88
C TYR A 348 -11.17 13.39 -7.10
N SER A 349 -10.03 14.00 -7.39
CA SER A 349 -9.13 13.59 -8.47
C SER A 349 -8.12 12.55 -7.99
N ASP A 350 -7.68 12.65 -6.73
CA ASP A 350 -6.70 11.74 -6.12
C ASP A 350 -6.82 11.73 -4.60
N THR A 351 -6.21 10.73 -3.94
CA THR A 351 -6.26 10.56 -2.49
C THR A 351 -4.91 10.18 -1.89
N ALA A 352 -4.65 10.61 -0.65
CA ALA A 352 -3.39 10.37 0.05
C ALA A 352 -3.61 10.08 1.53
N TYR A 353 -2.87 9.13 2.11
CA TYR A 353 -2.91 8.92 3.56
C TYR A 353 -2.01 9.92 4.30
N VAL A 354 -2.46 10.33 5.49
CA VAL A 354 -1.66 11.15 6.42
C VAL A 354 -0.81 10.24 7.31
N ASP A 355 0.49 10.50 7.34
CA ASP A 355 1.44 9.78 8.18
C ASP A 355 1.26 10.04 9.68
N LYS A 356 1.91 9.19 10.49
CA LYS A 356 1.93 9.28 11.96
C LYS A 356 2.45 10.62 12.50
N ASP A 357 3.19 11.38 11.69
CA ASP A 357 3.72 12.71 12.02
C ASP A 357 2.81 13.84 11.49
N GLY A 358 1.65 13.47 10.96
CA GLY A 358 0.62 14.34 10.42
C GLY A 358 0.90 14.86 9.01
N ASN A 359 1.88 14.35 8.26
CA ASN A 359 2.15 14.81 6.89
C ASN A 359 1.48 13.91 5.85
N TRP A 360 1.09 14.50 4.73
CA TRP A 360 0.75 13.75 3.52
C TRP A 360 1.47 14.34 2.32
N SER A 361 1.75 13.51 1.31
CA SER A 361 2.26 13.94 0.01
C SER A 361 1.74 13.03 -1.08
N ILE A 362 1.39 13.63 -2.22
CA ILE A 362 0.87 12.91 -3.37
C ILE A 362 1.34 13.54 -4.66
N GLN A 363 1.86 12.72 -5.57
CA GLN A 363 1.99 13.08 -6.97
C GLN A 363 0.67 12.83 -7.66
N LEU A 364 0.05 13.89 -8.19
CA LEU A 364 -1.24 13.80 -8.87
C LEU A 364 -1.11 13.01 -10.17
N LYS A 365 -2.14 12.24 -10.50
CA LYS A 365 -2.22 11.45 -11.73
C LYS A 365 -2.42 12.37 -12.94
N GLY A 366 -1.57 12.20 -13.94
CA GLY A 366 -1.65 12.91 -15.22
C GLY A 366 -0.85 14.20 -15.30
N GLU A 367 -0.88 14.81 -16.48
CA GLU A 367 -0.24 16.10 -16.76
C GLU A 367 -1.27 17.24 -16.74
N PHE A 368 -0.90 18.34 -16.10
CA PHE A 368 -1.65 19.58 -16.06
C PHE A 368 -1.28 20.44 -17.26
N ALA A 369 -2.30 20.91 -17.97
CA ALA A 369 -2.13 21.83 -19.08
C ALA A 369 -1.61 23.18 -18.57
N PRO A 370 -0.95 23.99 -19.42
CA PRO A 370 -0.59 25.33 -19.02
C PRO A 370 -1.81 26.18 -18.66
N GLY A 371 -1.74 26.92 -17.56
CA GLY A 371 -2.85 27.71 -17.04
C GLY A 371 -2.85 27.76 -15.51
N GLN A 372 -3.91 28.34 -14.93
CA GLN A 372 -4.09 28.37 -13.47
C GLN A 372 -4.99 27.20 -13.05
N HIS A 373 -4.56 26.47 -12.02
CA HIS A 373 -5.27 25.36 -11.41
C HIS A 373 -5.48 25.59 -9.92
N SER A 374 -6.64 25.18 -9.40
CA SER A 374 -7.02 25.31 -8.00
C SER A 374 -7.12 23.92 -7.35
N PHE A 375 -6.42 23.73 -6.24
CA PHE A 375 -6.38 22.47 -5.49
C PHE A 375 -6.95 22.68 -4.10
N VAL A 376 -7.92 21.85 -3.72
CA VAL A 376 -8.54 21.84 -2.40
C VAL A 376 -8.43 20.43 -1.83
N ALA A 377 -8.19 20.31 -0.53
CA ALA A 377 -8.14 19.02 0.15
C ALA A 377 -9.28 18.87 1.16
N ARG A 378 -9.64 17.64 1.48
CA ARG A 378 -10.53 17.29 2.59
C ARG A 378 -10.07 15.97 3.18
N GLN A 379 -10.14 15.80 4.49
CA GLN A 379 -9.76 14.54 5.13
C GLN A 379 -10.94 13.80 5.73
N ALA A 380 -10.85 12.47 5.76
CA ALA A 380 -11.71 11.57 6.51
C ALA A 380 -10.87 10.77 7.52
N ASP A 381 -11.34 10.63 8.76
CA ASP A 381 -10.66 9.82 9.78
C ASP A 381 -10.89 8.31 9.57
N LEU A 382 -10.43 7.49 10.51
CA LEU A 382 -10.58 6.03 10.43
C LEU A 382 -12.03 5.56 10.58
N ALA A 383 -12.93 6.33 11.21
CA ALA A 383 -14.36 6.02 11.32
C ALA A 383 -15.15 6.53 10.09
N ASP A 384 -14.46 6.98 9.04
CA ASP A 384 -15.03 7.65 7.88
C ASP A 384 -15.83 8.93 8.24
N ASN A 385 -15.49 9.62 9.34
CA ASN A 385 -16.00 10.98 9.58
C ASN A 385 -15.27 11.95 8.66
N VAL A 386 -16.02 12.80 7.97
CA VAL A 386 -15.46 13.69 6.94
C VAL A 386 -15.35 15.12 7.47
N GLY A 387 -14.15 15.67 7.44
CA GLY A 387 -13.85 17.06 7.83
C GLY A 387 -14.27 18.09 6.77
N GLY A 388 -14.04 19.37 7.09
CA GLY A 388 -14.25 20.48 6.17
C GLY A 388 -13.22 20.54 5.03
N MET A 389 -13.59 21.21 3.92
CA MET A 389 -12.67 21.52 2.83
C MET A 389 -11.59 22.53 3.27
N SER A 390 -10.36 22.35 2.81
CA SER A 390 -9.27 23.30 3.00
C SER A 390 -9.51 24.61 2.25
N SER A 391 -8.68 25.63 2.50
CA SER A 391 -8.53 26.73 1.54
C SER A 391 -7.82 26.23 0.27
N ALA A 392 -8.10 26.86 -0.87
CA ALA A 392 -7.50 26.49 -2.15
C ALA A 392 -6.02 26.90 -2.25
N LEU A 393 -5.20 25.96 -2.73
CA LEU A 393 -3.90 26.23 -3.32
C LEU A 393 -4.10 26.57 -4.80
N ASN A 394 -3.67 27.75 -5.23
CA ASN A 394 -3.67 28.13 -6.64
C ASN A 394 -2.26 27.92 -7.20
N VAL A 395 -2.12 27.08 -8.22
CA VAL A 395 -0.87 26.84 -8.93
C VAL A 395 -1.00 27.31 -10.38
N VAL A 396 0.03 27.93 -10.91
CA VAL A 396 0.11 28.24 -12.35
C VAL A 396 1.08 27.28 -13.00
N VAL A 397 0.63 26.56 -14.03
CA VAL A 397 1.50 25.75 -14.89
C VAL A 397 1.87 26.58 -16.12
N LEU A 398 3.15 26.82 -16.34
CA LEU A 398 3.67 27.59 -17.48
C LEU A 398 3.81 26.69 -18.72
N GLY A 399 3.49 27.25 -19.89
CA GLY A 399 3.90 26.66 -21.16
C GLY A 399 5.32 27.04 -21.53
N GLU A 400 5.82 26.41 -22.60
CA GLU A 400 7.15 26.69 -23.12
C GLU A 400 7.21 28.09 -23.76
N LEU A 401 8.28 28.83 -23.46
CA LEU A 401 8.64 30.04 -24.18
C LEU A 401 9.15 29.65 -25.56
N ALA A 402 8.55 30.17 -26.63
CA ALA A 402 8.94 29.86 -27.99
C ALA A 402 9.10 31.11 -28.85
N LEU A 403 10.03 31.06 -29.81
CA LEU A 403 10.08 31.98 -30.93
C LEU A 403 8.83 31.77 -31.79
N ASP A 404 8.10 32.85 -32.07
CA ASP A 404 6.90 32.76 -32.89
C ASP A 404 7.24 32.30 -34.31
N ALA A 405 6.41 31.42 -34.88
CA ALA A 405 6.65 30.82 -36.19
C ALA A 405 6.69 31.85 -37.34
N ALA A 406 6.00 32.98 -37.24
CA ALA A 406 6.10 34.07 -38.22
C ALA A 406 7.35 34.93 -38.02
N SER A 407 7.99 34.85 -36.84
CA SER A 407 9.24 35.54 -36.54
C SER A 407 10.48 34.68 -36.73
N ASP A 408 10.33 33.37 -36.84
CA ASP A 408 11.38 32.39 -37.06
C ASP A 408 11.73 32.28 -38.56
N SER A 409 12.62 33.12 -39.08
CA SER A 409 12.94 33.14 -40.53
C SER A 409 13.89 32.01 -40.92
N GLY A 410 14.06 31.76 -42.22
CA GLY A 410 14.92 30.65 -42.66
C GLY A 410 14.36 29.29 -42.28
N ARG A 411 15.10 28.50 -41.50
CA ARG A 411 14.72 27.14 -41.11
C ARG A 411 13.88 27.16 -39.83
N LYS A 412 12.60 26.78 -39.95
CA LYS A 412 11.69 26.72 -38.80
C LYS A 412 12.18 25.79 -37.69
N GLY A 413 12.07 26.24 -36.44
CA GLY A 413 12.36 25.52 -35.21
C GLY A 413 13.83 25.48 -34.81
N ASP A 414 14.73 26.18 -35.51
CA ASP A 414 16.15 26.24 -35.16
C ASP A 414 16.52 27.43 -34.23
N ASN A 415 15.54 28.30 -33.95
CA ASN A 415 15.70 29.52 -33.15
C ASN A 415 16.74 30.50 -33.71
N ILE A 416 16.94 30.52 -35.03
CA ILE A 416 17.80 31.47 -35.74
C ILE A 416 16.92 32.35 -36.63
N THR A 417 17.01 33.67 -36.48
CA THR A 417 16.16 34.60 -37.23
C THR A 417 16.87 35.86 -37.67
N ALA A 418 16.48 36.34 -38.86
CA ALA A 418 16.87 37.61 -39.44
C ALA A 418 16.03 38.78 -38.94
N HIS A 419 14.93 38.50 -38.23
CA HIS A 419 14.11 39.54 -37.64
C HIS A 419 14.80 40.08 -36.39
N THR A 420 15.08 41.38 -36.36
CA THR A 420 15.70 42.05 -35.19
C THR A 420 14.69 42.46 -34.11
N THR A 421 13.39 42.30 -34.37
CA THR A 421 12.30 42.47 -33.38
C THR A 421 11.37 41.25 -33.42
N PRO A 422 11.88 40.03 -33.14
CA PRO A 422 11.07 38.83 -33.23
C PRO A 422 9.95 38.84 -32.19
N ALA A 423 8.84 38.21 -32.53
CA ALA A 423 7.78 37.91 -31.59
C ALA A 423 8.06 36.58 -30.88
N PHE A 424 7.67 36.52 -29.61
CA PHE A 424 7.74 35.35 -28.75
C PHE A 424 6.36 35.05 -28.23
N GLN A 425 6.10 33.78 -27.98
CA GLN A 425 4.82 33.30 -27.49
C GLN A 425 5.01 32.27 -26.41
N GLY A 426 3.94 32.05 -25.66
CA GLY A 426 3.84 31.01 -24.65
C GLY A 426 2.46 31.06 -24.03
N THR A 427 2.33 30.41 -22.88
CA THR A 427 1.11 30.45 -22.07
C THR A 427 1.41 30.81 -20.61
N GLY A 428 0.40 31.20 -19.85
CA GLY A 428 0.49 31.49 -18.42
C GLY A 428 -0.87 31.80 -17.80
N GLY A 429 -0.88 32.43 -16.63
CA GLY A 429 -2.12 32.72 -15.90
C GLY A 429 -2.96 33.83 -16.56
N ALA A 430 -4.17 33.50 -17.01
CA ALA A 430 -5.08 34.44 -17.68
C ALA A 430 -5.27 35.74 -16.89
N GLY A 431 -5.21 36.88 -17.58
CA GLY A 431 -5.39 38.21 -16.99
C GLY A 431 -4.12 38.82 -16.36
N ASN A 432 -3.07 38.04 -16.12
CA ASN A 432 -1.80 38.55 -15.57
C ASN A 432 -0.95 39.25 -16.64
N GLN A 433 0.04 40.03 -16.19
CA GLN A 433 1.03 40.65 -17.08
C GLN A 433 2.22 39.71 -17.30
N MET A 434 2.63 39.51 -18.54
CA MET A 434 3.84 38.82 -18.95
C MET A 434 4.85 39.83 -19.48
N ALA A 435 6.14 39.64 -19.19
CA ALA A 435 7.24 40.49 -19.61
C ALA A 435 8.41 39.67 -20.15
N LEU A 436 8.93 39.98 -21.32
CA LEU A 436 10.07 39.26 -21.91
C LEU A 436 11.39 39.96 -21.54
N PHE A 437 12.43 39.21 -21.23
CA PHE A 437 13.76 39.70 -20.84
C PHE A 437 14.89 39.05 -21.64
N ASP A 438 15.95 39.82 -21.85
CA ASP A 438 17.30 39.34 -22.20
C ASP A 438 18.25 39.73 -21.06
N GLY A 439 18.68 38.73 -20.28
CA GLY A 439 19.33 38.97 -18.99
C GLY A 439 18.46 39.82 -18.05
N SER A 440 18.94 41.00 -17.67
CA SER A 440 18.20 41.96 -16.83
C SER A 440 17.39 42.99 -17.64
N THR A 441 17.51 43.00 -18.97
CA THR A 441 16.86 44.00 -19.83
C THR A 441 15.48 43.53 -20.25
N GLN A 442 14.44 44.30 -19.93
CA GLN A 442 13.08 44.00 -20.35
C GLN A 442 12.88 44.40 -21.83
N LEU A 443 12.44 43.46 -22.66
CA LEU A 443 12.22 43.61 -24.09
C LEU A 443 10.78 43.95 -24.46
N GLY A 444 9.79 43.60 -23.63
CA GLY A 444 8.38 43.89 -23.91
C GLY A 444 7.44 43.29 -22.88
N THR A 445 6.14 43.60 -22.97
CA THR A 445 5.09 43.05 -22.10
C THR A 445 3.82 42.71 -22.86
N ALA A 446 3.00 41.81 -22.34
CA ALA A 446 1.66 41.48 -22.82
C ALA A 446 0.76 41.04 -21.67
N THR A 447 -0.53 41.36 -21.73
CA THR A 447 -1.52 40.71 -20.87
C THR A 447 -1.83 39.33 -21.42
N ILE A 448 -1.85 38.32 -20.54
CA ILE A 448 -2.18 36.94 -20.90
C ILE A 448 -3.69 36.84 -21.17
N ALA A 449 -4.06 36.27 -22.32
CA ALA A 449 -5.43 36.13 -22.75
C ALA A 449 -6.22 35.12 -21.91
N ALA A 450 -7.55 35.09 -22.07
CA ALA A 450 -8.44 34.21 -21.32
C ALA A 450 -8.19 32.72 -21.61
N ASP A 451 -7.64 32.39 -22.78
CA ASP A 451 -7.22 31.04 -23.16
C ASP A 451 -5.81 30.68 -22.65
N GLY A 452 -5.21 31.53 -21.82
CA GLY A 452 -3.88 31.37 -21.27
C GLY A 452 -2.74 31.76 -22.22
N SER A 453 -3.02 32.13 -23.47
CA SER A 453 -1.98 32.47 -24.45
C SER A 453 -1.46 33.90 -24.29
N TRP A 454 -0.20 34.12 -24.62
CA TRP A 454 0.38 35.45 -24.73
C TRP A 454 1.36 35.53 -25.88
N ARG A 455 1.57 36.75 -26.38
CA ARG A 455 2.52 37.05 -27.46
C ARG A 455 3.18 38.41 -27.23
N ILE A 456 4.51 38.46 -27.26
CA ILE A 456 5.30 39.68 -27.09
C ILE A 456 6.21 39.86 -28.31
N SER A 457 6.03 40.95 -29.04
CA SER A 457 7.07 41.43 -29.97
C SER A 457 8.17 42.09 -29.17
N SER A 458 9.40 41.59 -29.29
CA SER A 458 10.56 42.12 -28.56
C SER A 458 10.94 43.53 -29.04
N ALA A 459 11.53 44.32 -28.14
CA ALA A 459 12.37 45.44 -28.50
C ALA A 459 13.54 44.99 -29.37
N GLN A 460 14.16 45.93 -30.09
CA GLN A 460 15.22 45.62 -31.04
C GLN A 460 16.40 44.90 -30.37
N LEU A 461 16.69 43.70 -30.85
CA LEU A 461 17.85 42.89 -30.47
C LEU A 461 19.00 43.12 -31.44
N ALA A 462 20.22 43.01 -30.91
CA ALA A 462 21.44 43.15 -31.69
C ALA A 462 21.80 41.84 -32.39
N GLU A 463 22.82 41.87 -33.24
CA GLU A 463 23.33 40.64 -33.85
C GLU A 463 23.97 39.72 -32.78
N GLY A 464 23.67 38.42 -32.84
CA GLY A 464 24.28 37.39 -32.01
C GLY A 464 23.29 36.55 -31.22
N VAL A 465 23.81 35.74 -30.30
CA VAL A 465 23.03 34.84 -29.44
C VAL A 465 22.47 35.62 -28.25
N HIS A 466 21.16 35.53 -28.05
CA HIS A 466 20.43 36.09 -26.91
C HIS A 466 19.83 34.97 -26.07
N THR A 467 19.88 35.12 -24.73
CA THR A 467 19.29 34.17 -23.79
C THR A 467 18.04 34.79 -23.17
N LEU A 468 16.89 34.37 -23.66
CA LEU A 468 15.61 35.02 -23.40
C LEU A 468 14.81 34.31 -22.32
N GLN A 469 14.13 35.10 -21.49
CA GLN A 469 13.28 34.62 -20.41
C GLN A 469 12.00 35.45 -20.32
N ALA A 470 10.84 34.81 -20.30
CA ALA A 470 9.57 35.49 -20.02
C ALA A 470 9.29 35.47 -18.51
N LYS A 471 8.74 36.56 -17.97
CA LYS A 471 8.41 36.74 -16.56
C LYS A 471 6.98 37.24 -16.37
N GLN A 472 6.16 36.50 -15.64
CA GLN A 472 4.78 36.89 -15.31
C GLN A 472 4.73 37.62 -13.97
N SER A 473 3.94 38.68 -13.86
CA SER A 473 3.64 39.37 -12.61
C SER A 473 2.18 39.13 -12.19
N ALA A 474 1.97 38.59 -10.98
CA ALA A 474 0.67 38.35 -10.37
C ALA A 474 0.72 38.71 -8.87
N ASP A 475 -0.23 39.51 -8.38
CA ASP A 475 -0.37 39.90 -6.95
C ASP A 475 0.92 40.41 -6.28
N GLY A 476 1.77 41.10 -7.02
CA GLY A 476 3.05 41.65 -6.52
C GLY A 476 4.22 40.67 -6.50
N LYS A 477 4.03 39.41 -6.93
CA LYS A 477 5.09 38.43 -7.20
C LYS A 477 5.47 38.44 -8.68
N VAL A 478 6.73 38.14 -9.00
CA VAL A 478 7.26 38.03 -10.37
C VAL A 478 7.83 36.63 -10.55
N ILE A 479 7.40 35.94 -11.59
CA ILE A 479 7.74 34.54 -11.85
C ILE A 479 8.40 34.41 -13.20
N SER A 480 9.40 33.54 -13.38
CA SER A 480 10.15 33.39 -14.63
C SER A 480 9.99 32.01 -15.29
N SER A 481 9.95 31.99 -16.62
CA SER A 481 10.01 30.78 -17.45
C SER A 481 11.43 30.21 -17.58
N GLN A 482 11.56 29.03 -18.20
CA GLN A 482 12.86 28.54 -18.69
C GLN A 482 13.44 29.48 -19.76
N GLN A 483 14.76 29.50 -19.86
CA GLN A 483 15.46 30.30 -20.85
C GLN A 483 15.50 29.60 -22.20
N ILE A 484 15.33 30.36 -23.29
CA ILE A 484 15.63 29.89 -24.65
C ILE A 484 16.79 30.68 -25.24
N SER A 485 17.64 30.02 -26.02
CA SER A 485 18.67 30.68 -26.81
C SER A 485 18.12 30.98 -28.20
N VAL A 486 18.16 32.24 -28.60
CA VAL A 486 17.75 32.70 -29.94
C VAL A 486 18.90 33.48 -30.57
N THR A 487 19.24 33.15 -31.81
CA THR A 487 20.29 33.85 -32.55
C THR A 487 19.67 34.84 -33.51
N ILE A 488 20.03 36.12 -33.36
CA ILE A 488 19.69 37.16 -34.32
C ILE A 488 20.83 37.26 -35.33
N ASP A 489 20.51 36.91 -36.57
CA ASP A 489 21.43 36.99 -37.70
C ASP A 489 20.72 37.73 -38.84
N SER A 490 20.90 39.05 -38.84
CA SER A 490 20.31 39.96 -39.83
C SER A 490 21.19 40.18 -41.05
N LYS A 491 22.35 39.52 -41.13
CA LYS A 491 23.37 39.80 -42.14
C LYS A 491 23.37 38.74 -43.22
N ALA A 492 23.16 39.19 -44.45
CA ALA A 492 23.31 38.32 -45.61
C ALA A 492 24.73 37.75 -45.73
N PRO A 493 24.88 36.52 -46.27
CA PRO A 493 26.17 35.94 -46.61
C PRO A 493 26.99 36.84 -47.55
N THR A 494 28.30 36.63 -47.63
CA THR A 494 29.18 37.39 -48.53
C THR A 494 30.21 36.49 -49.22
N LYS A 495 30.92 37.07 -50.22
CA LYS A 495 32.10 36.47 -50.87
C LYS A 495 31.88 35.06 -51.43
N LEU A 496 30.91 34.90 -52.32
CA LEU A 496 30.74 33.65 -53.05
C LEU A 496 31.89 33.42 -54.02
N SER A 497 32.42 32.21 -53.98
CA SER A 497 33.52 31.76 -54.82
C SER A 497 33.31 30.31 -55.26
N LEU A 498 33.92 29.94 -56.37
CA LEU A 498 34.00 28.56 -56.84
C LEU A 498 35.41 28.03 -56.58
N SER A 499 35.51 26.78 -56.11
CA SER A 499 36.80 26.10 -55.94
C SER A 499 37.55 25.88 -57.25
N SER A 500 36.85 25.92 -58.38
CA SER A 500 37.43 26.02 -59.71
C SER A 500 36.71 27.06 -60.56
N THR A 501 37.47 27.99 -61.15
CA THR A 501 36.97 28.94 -62.15
C THR A 501 37.18 28.43 -63.58
N THR A 502 37.61 27.18 -63.75
CA THR A 502 37.81 26.53 -65.06
C THR A 502 37.37 25.06 -65.05
N ILE A 503 36.59 24.63 -66.04
CA ILE A 503 36.10 23.26 -66.18
C ILE A 503 36.39 22.71 -67.57
N ASN A 504 36.51 21.38 -67.70
CA ASN A 504 36.64 20.73 -69.00
C ASN A 504 35.24 20.51 -69.60
N GLY A 505 35.03 20.87 -70.85
CA GLY A 505 33.78 20.69 -71.61
C GLY A 505 33.44 19.23 -71.94
N GLY A 506 34.26 18.28 -71.46
CA GLY A 506 34.02 16.84 -71.51
C GLY A 506 33.57 16.24 -70.17
N ALA A 507 33.20 17.07 -69.17
CA ALA A 507 32.64 16.59 -67.92
C ALA A 507 31.47 15.63 -68.19
N GLY A 508 31.47 14.47 -67.52
CA GLY A 508 30.37 13.50 -67.63
C GLY A 508 29.05 14.10 -67.13
N ASP A 509 27.93 13.48 -67.51
CA ASP A 509 26.64 13.88 -66.97
C ASP A 509 26.60 13.64 -65.45
N ASN A 510 26.15 14.64 -64.68
CA ASN A 510 26.28 14.72 -63.23
C ASN A 510 27.73 14.62 -62.70
N ALA A 511 28.74 15.06 -63.44
CA ALA A 511 30.08 15.21 -62.88
C ALA A 511 30.16 16.46 -62.00
N VAL A 512 30.81 16.35 -60.83
CA VAL A 512 31.15 17.50 -59.99
C VAL A 512 32.26 18.29 -60.68
N VAL A 513 31.98 19.56 -60.97
CA VAL A 513 32.90 20.46 -61.71
C VAL A 513 33.46 21.59 -60.84
N GLY A 514 32.98 21.69 -59.60
CA GLY A 514 33.48 22.62 -58.60
C GLY A 514 32.63 22.53 -57.32
N THR A 515 33.04 23.29 -56.32
CA THR A 515 32.27 23.50 -55.08
C THR A 515 32.16 24.99 -54.82
N VAL A 516 31.01 25.42 -54.31
CA VAL A 516 30.70 26.80 -53.94
C VAL A 516 31.13 27.01 -52.49
N ARG A 517 31.74 28.15 -52.21
CA ARG A 517 31.97 28.60 -50.84
C ARG A 517 31.51 30.04 -50.70
N GLY A 518 30.94 30.36 -49.54
CA GLY A 518 30.64 31.70 -49.10
C GLY A 518 31.13 31.91 -47.68
N GLU A 519 31.27 33.16 -47.29
CA GLU A 519 31.52 33.53 -45.90
C GLU A 519 30.21 34.01 -45.28
N ASP A 520 29.85 33.44 -44.14
CA ASP A 520 28.78 33.94 -43.30
C ASP A 520 29.38 34.58 -42.04
N ALA A 521 28.94 35.79 -41.71
CA ALA A 521 29.35 36.48 -40.50
C ALA A 521 28.76 35.82 -39.25
N GLY A 522 27.61 35.14 -39.37
CA GLY A 522 26.97 34.33 -38.33
C GLY A 522 27.64 32.97 -38.10
N GLY A 523 28.54 32.54 -38.99
CA GLY A 523 29.26 31.27 -38.90
C GLY A 523 28.40 30.04 -39.20
N GLY A 524 27.19 30.22 -39.74
CA GLY A 524 26.25 29.16 -40.08
C GLY A 524 26.59 28.45 -41.39
N ALA A 525 26.04 27.24 -41.55
CA ALA A 525 26.11 26.52 -42.81
C ALA A 525 25.26 27.22 -43.88
N LEU A 526 25.84 27.46 -45.05
CA LEU A 526 25.16 28.09 -46.18
C LEU A 526 24.48 27.05 -47.06
N THR A 527 23.28 27.37 -47.52
CA THR A 527 22.62 26.66 -48.62
C THR A 527 22.80 27.43 -49.91
N TYR A 528 23.01 26.73 -51.03
CA TYR A 528 23.28 27.36 -52.31
C TYR A 528 22.22 26.98 -53.34
N ARG A 529 21.82 27.97 -54.14
CA ARG A 529 20.95 27.77 -55.29
C ARG A 529 21.53 28.46 -56.51
N LEU A 530 21.38 27.81 -57.65
CA LEU A 530 21.78 28.35 -58.93
C LEU A 530 20.63 29.18 -59.52
N ALA A 531 20.87 30.47 -59.77
CA ALA A 531 19.86 31.41 -60.28
C ALA A 531 19.95 31.62 -61.82
N SER A 532 21.01 31.14 -62.47
CA SER A 532 21.17 31.19 -63.94
C SER A 532 21.77 29.89 -64.49
N HIS A 533 21.56 29.57 -65.77
CA HIS A 533 22.12 28.38 -66.41
C HIS A 533 21.72 27.03 -65.74
N ALA A 534 20.54 26.98 -65.13
CA ALA A 534 19.99 25.79 -64.46
C ALA A 534 19.68 24.62 -65.43
N ASP A 535 19.77 24.84 -66.74
CA ASP A 535 19.66 23.80 -67.77
C ASP A 535 21.01 23.18 -68.16
N GLN A 536 22.11 23.72 -67.64
CA GLN A 536 23.49 23.28 -67.87
C GLN A 536 24.18 22.80 -66.59
N PHE A 537 23.86 23.43 -65.45
CA PHE A 537 24.40 23.08 -64.14
C PHE A 537 23.29 22.90 -63.09
N LYS A 538 23.57 22.14 -62.03
CA LYS A 538 22.80 22.12 -60.79
C LYS A 538 23.73 22.24 -59.58
N LEU A 539 23.19 22.69 -58.46
CA LEU A 539 23.84 22.59 -57.15
C LEU A 539 23.15 21.51 -56.33
N ASP A 540 23.93 20.70 -55.65
CA ASP A 540 23.48 19.77 -54.63
C ASP A 540 24.46 19.87 -53.46
N GLY A 541 23.98 20.39 -52.32
CA GLY A 541 24.83 20.94 -51.27
C GLY A 541 25.70 22.10 -51.78
N ASP A 542 26.99 22.03 -51.50
CA ASP A 542 28.00 22.97 -52.02
C ASP A 542 28.59 22.53 -53.37
N ALA A 543 28.29 21.32 -53.86
CA ALA A 543 28.85 20.79 -55.09
C ALA A 543 28.09 21.25 -56.34
N LEU A 544 28.82 21.81 -57.30
CA LEU A 544 28.32 22.22 -58.61
C LEU A 544 28.49 21.07 -59.60
N TYR A 545 27.38 20.61 -60.16
CA TYR A 545 27.32 19.51 -61.13
C TYR A 545 27.03 20.02 -62.53
N ALA A 546 27.72 19.48 -63.54
CA ALA A 546 27.31 19.63 -64.93
C ALA A 546 26.23 18.58 -65.26
N ILE A 547 25.06 19.02 -65.76
CA ILE A 547 23.89 18.15 -66.02
C ILE A 547 23.44 18.13 -67.48
N ASN A 548 24.08 18.94 -68.31
CA ASN A 548 23.87 18.90 -69.75
C ASN A 548 25.17 19.27 -70.48
N PRO A 549 26.23 18.46 -70.33
CA PRO A 549 27.56 18.81 -70.82
C PRO A 549 27.62 19.04 -72.34
N LYS A 550 26.67 18.50 -73.11
CA LYS A 550 26.54 18.75 -74.56
C LYS A 550 26.16 20.19 -74.92
N LYS A 551 25.64 20.97 -73.97
CA LYS A 551 25.31 22.40 -74.13
C LYS A 551 26.45 23.33 -73.68
N LEU A 552 27.54 22.80 -73.13
CA LEU A 552 28.68 23.58 -72.68
C LEU A 552 29.61 23.90 -73.86
N SER A 553 29.35 25.00 -74.57
CA SER A 553 30.28 25.52 -75.58
C SER A 553 31.52 26.10 -74.93
N SER A 554 32.71 25.88 -75.52
CA SER A 554 33.97 26.45 -75.03
C SER A 554 33.88 27.97 -74.96
N GLY A 555 34.19 28.55 -73.80
CA GLY A 555 34.03 29.99 -73.56
C GLY A 555 33.82 30.32 -72.09
N THR A 556 33.62 31.61 -71.82
CA THR A 556 33.38 32.15 -70.48
C THR A 556 31.89 32.18 -70.19
N LEU A 557 31.46 31.51 -69.11
CA LEU A 557 30.11 31.55 -68.58
C LEU A 557 30.08 32.39 -67.30
N VAL A 558 28.98 33.10 -67.08
CA VAL A 558 28.73 33.85 -65.84
C VAL A 558 27.56 33.17 -65.12
N LEU A 559 27.88 32.47 -64.04
CA LEU A 559 26.91 31.80 -63.19
C LEU A 559 26.46 32.74 -62.08
N GLN A 560 25.15 32.95 -61.94
CA GLN A 560 24.61 33.69 -60.81
C GLN A 560 24.26 32.68 -59.72
N ILE A 561 24.97 32.76 -58.60
CA ILE A 561 24.80 31.88 -57.45
C ILE A 561 24.15 32.69 -56.34
N GLU A 562 23.12 32.12 -55.73
CA GLU A 562 22.47 32.63 -54.54
C GLU A 562 22.87 31.75 -53.36
N ALA A 563 23.37 32.36 -52.29
CA ALA A 563 23.57 31.71 -51.01
C ALA A 563 22.53 32.20 -50.01
N THR A 564 22.08 31.29 -49.16
CA THR A 564 21.15 31.55 -48.07
C THR A 564 21.73 31.00 -46.78
N ASP A 565 21.83 31.82 -45.73
CA ASP A 565 22.22 31.37 -44.39
C ASP A 565 21.07 30.66 -43.65
N ALA A 566 21.34 30.27 -42.39
CA ALA A 566 20.37 29.61 -41.53
C ALA A 566 19.18 30.51 -41.17
N ALA A 567 19.42 31.82 -41.01
CA ALA A 567 18.40 32.83 -40.75
C ALA A 567 17.53 33.15 -41.98
N GLY A 568 17.92 32.69 -43.17
CA GLY A 568 17.19 32.89 -44.41
C GLY A 568 17.59 34.17 -45.17
N ASN A 569 18.64 34.88 -44.77
CA ASN A 569 19.13 36.02 -45.56
C ASN A 569 19.79 35.51 -46.85
N THR A 570 19.58 36.21 -47.96
CA THR A 570 20.11 35.81 -49.26
C THR A 570 21.14 36.78 -49.80
N PHE A 571 22.17 36.23 -50.44
CA PHE A 571 23.17 37.00 -51.19
C PHE A 571 23.39 36.39 -52.56
N LYS A 572 23.35 37.23 -53.61
CA LYS A 572 23.56 36.82 -54.99
C LYS A 572 24.86 37.38 -55.53
N GLN A 573 25.65 36.53 -56.17
CA GLN A 573 26.88 36.95 -56.84
C GLN A 573 27.05 36.25 -58.18
N ASP A 574 27.49 37.02 -59.16
CA ASP A 574 27.93 36.52 -60.44
C ASP A 574 29.37 35.98 -60.31
N VAL A 575 29.56 34.69 -60.63
CA VAL A 575 30.87 34.03 -60.63
C VAL A 575 31.20 33.57 -62.04
N THR A 576 32.43 33.82 -62.47
CA THR A 576 32.89 33.51 -63.83
C THR A 576 33.50 32.11 -63.90
N LEU A 577 33.06 31.31 -64.88
CA LEU A 577 33.50 29.94 -65.13
C LEU A 577 33.97 29.77 -66.58
N LEU A 578 35.21 29.32 -66.78
CA LEU A 578 35.79 29.09 -68.11
C LEU A 578 35.66 27.62 -68.53
N VAL A 579 35.05 27.33 -69.68
CA VAL A 579 34.92 25.96 -70.23
C VAL A 579 36.00 25.69 -71.29
N LYS A 580 36.90 24.72 -71.04
CA LYS A 580 37.99 24.27 -71.95
C LYS A 580 37.59 23.06 -72.81
N GLY A 581 38.23 22.84 -73.97
CA GLY A 581 37.97 21.68 -74.86
C GLY A 581 38.33 20.32 -74.23
N ALA A 582 37.61 19.26 -74.61
CA ALA A 582 37.61 17.94 -73.97
C ALA A 582 38.72 16.98 -74.46
N ASP A 583 39.40 16.28 -73.54
CA ASP A 583 40.16 15.03 -73.78
C ASP A 583 39.58 13.88 -72.92
N PRO A 584 39.61 12.58 -73.36
CA PRO A 584 38.79 11.53 -72.74
C PRO A 584 39.53 10.40 -71.98
N VAL A 585 38.71 9.61 -71.23
CA VAL A 585 38.85 8.18 -70.75
C VAL A 585 39.39 8.02 -69.29
N ALA A 586 38.95 7.12 -68.37
CA ALA A 586 38.40 5.73 -68.38
C ALA A 586 37.60 5.31 -67.10
N PRO A 587 36.85 4.18 -67.08
CA PRO A 587 36.14 3.64 -65.90
C PRO A 587 36.93 2.57 -65.07
N PRO A 588 36.56 2.27 -63.80
CA PRO A 588 37.36 1.44 -62.88
C PRO A 588 36.99 -0.05 -62.78
N ARG A 589 37.93 -0.84 -62.24
CA ARG A 589 37.96 -2.30 -61.99
C ARG A 589 37.50 -2.65 -60.56
N PRO A 590 37.02 -3.88 -60.24
CA PRO A 590 36.53 -4.24 -58.89
C PRO A 590 37.63 -4.24 -57.84
N ALA A 591 37.31 -3.74 -56.64
CA ALA A 591 38.23 -3.57 -55.52
C ALA A 591 38.29 -4.81 -54.60
N PRO A 592 39.46 -5.09 -53.97
CA PRO A 592 39.57 -5.98 -52.81
C PRO A 592 38.80 -5.42 -51.60
N ASP A 593 38.58 -6.24 -50.58
CA ASP A 593 37.89 -5.85 -49.34
C ASP A 593 38.37 -4.48 -48.83
N PRO A 594 37.46 -3.57 -48.46
CA PRO A 594 37.84 -2.24 -48.03
C PRO A 594 38.67 -2.32 -46.75
N VAL A 595 39.91 -1.82 -46.83
CA VAL A 595 40.69 -1.52 -45.63
C VAL A 595 40.19 -0.19 -45.10
N VAL A 596 39.47 -0.23 -43.98
CA VAL A 596 38.99 0.95 -43.27
C VAL A 596 39.91 1.16 -42.08
N ASP A 597 40.56 2.31 -42.03
CA ASP A 597 41.43 2.72 -40.92
C ASP A 597 42.55 1.70 -40.57
N GLY A 598 43.09 1.07 -41.61
CA GLY A 598 44.13 0.05 -41.50
C GLY A 598 43.65 -1.35 -41.10
N VAL A 599 42.33 -1.56 -40.98
CA VAL A 599 41.70 -2.85 -40.65
C VAL A 599 40.96 -3.39 -41.87
N SER A 600 41.19 -4.66 -42.20
CA SER A 600 40.45 -5.35 -43.27
C SER A 600 39.06 -5.73 -42.78
N VAL A 601 38.04 -5.02 -43.26
CA VAL A 601 36.63 -5.23 -42.87
C VAL A 601 35.95 -6.09 -43.92
N ALA A 602 35.34 -7.20 -43.49
CA ALA A 602 34.57 -8.07 -44.37
C ALA A 602 33.08 -7.78 -44.23
N THR A 603 32.35 -7.73 -45.35
CA THR A 603 30.88 -7.61 -45.35
C THR A 603 30.23 -8.80 -46.07
N ALA A 604 29.13 -9.29 -45.54
CA ALA A 604 28.35 -10.38 -46.12
C ALA A 604 26.85 -10.08 -46.06
N SER A 605 26.08 -10.50 -47.07
CA SER A 605 24.62 -10.43 -47.03
C SER A 605 24.07 -11.64 -46.26
N VAL A 606 23.16 -11.38 -45.33
CA VAL A 606 22.55 -12.40 -44.45
C VAL A 606 21.04 -12.28 -44.45
N GLY A 607 20.34 -13.40 -44.20
CA GLY A 607 18.89 -13.39 -43.98
C GLY A 607 18.55 -12.95 -42.56
N ILE A 608 17.57 -12.06 -42.40
CA ILE A 608 17.15 -11.54 -41.09
C ILE A 608 15.65 -11.81 -40.88
N PRO A 609 15.26 -12.50 -39.79
CA PRO A 609 13.84 -12.71 -39.45
C PRO A 609 13.07 -11.39 -39.36
N GLY A 610 11.87 -11.34 -39.94
CA GLY A 610 11.02 -10.14 -40.00
C GLY A 610 11.41 -9.07 -41.04
N VAL A 611 12.61 -9.14 -41.63
CA VAL A 611 13.12 -8.08 -42.55
C VAL A 611 13.56 -8.60 -43.93
N GLY A 612 13.82 -9.91 -44.04
CA GLY A 612 14.23 -10.55 -45.30
C GLY A 612 15.74 -10.60 -45.47
N SER A 613 16.38 -9.48 -45.85
CA SER A 613 17.83 -9.40 -46.07
C SER A 613 18.50 -8.26 -45.30
N GLY A 614 19.69 -8.52 -44.77
CA GLY A 614 20.54 -7.53 -44.12
C GLY A 614 22.02 -7.75 -44.40
N THR A 615 22.85 -7.09 -43.61
CA THR A 615 24.31 -7.11 -43.74
C THR A 615 24.95 -7.55 -42.43
N GLU A 616 25.98 -8.37 -42.55
CA GLU A 616 26.92 -8.67 -41.49
C GLU A 616 28.27 -8.00 -41.79
N VAL A 617 28.74 -7.17 -40.88
CA VAL A 617 30.07 -6.55 -40.91
C VAL A 617 30.95 -7.27 -39.89
N ARG A 618 32.07 -7.83 -40.32
CA ARG A 618 33.04 -8.53 -39.46
C ARG A 618 34.33 -7.74 -39.37
N ILE A 619 34.63 -7.28 -38.16
CA ILE A 619 35.86 -6.59 -37.80
C ILE A 619 36.75 -7.59 -37.06
N PRO A 620 37.91 -7.97 -37.62
CA PRO A 620 38.86 -8.83 -36.91
C PRO A 620 39.43 -8.09 -35.70
N ILE A 621 40.14 -8.83 -34.82
CA ILE A 621 40.80 -8.21 -33.66
C ILE A 621 41.76 -7.11 -34.14
N VAL A 622 41.53 -5.89 -33.68
CA VAL A 622 42.33 -4.71 -34.02
C VAL A 622 43.71 -4.85 -33.39
N THR A 623 44.75 -4.75 -34.21
CA THR A 623 46.14 -4.84 -33.76
C THR A 623 46.81 -3.47 -33.70
N SER A 624 47.85 -3.34 -32.88
CA SER A 624 48.69 -2.14 -32.85
C SER A 624 49.49 -1.97 -34.15
N GLY A 625 49.94 -0.74 -34.45
CA GLY A 625 50.81 -0.45 -35.60
C GLY A 625 50.09 -0.29 -36.96
N ARG A 626 48.76 -0.13 -36.97
CA ARG A 626 47.95 0.15 -38.16
C ARG A 626 48.20 1.55 -38.72
N SER A 627 48.01 1.71 -40.04
CA SER A 627 48.05 3.03 -40.71
C SER A 627 46.68 3.68 -40.64
N ASP A 628 46.55 4.68 -39.77
CA ASP A 628 45.30 5.35 -39.43
C ASP A 628 45.12 6.64 -40.25
N SER A 629 43.89 6.92 -40.69
CA SER A 629 43.54 8.10 -41.51
C SER A 629 42.98 9.31 -40.73
N THR A 630 42.61 9.12 -39.47
CA THR A 630 42.01 10.12 -38.56
C THR A 630 42.95 10.53 -37.41
N GLY A 631 44.04 9.78 -37.18
CA GLY A 631 45.19 10.16 -36.34
C GLY A 631 45.24 9.50 -34.95
N ALA A 632 44.42 8.49 -34.64
CA ALA A 632 44.29 7.89 -33.33
C ALA A 632 44.60 6.38 -33.32
N SER A 633 45.87 5.98 -33.54
CA SER A 633 46.31 4.58 -33.73
C SER A 633 45.90 3.52 -32.67
N ALA A 634 45.28 3.94 -31.56
CA ALA A 634 44.78 3.09 -30.47
C ALA A 634 43.34 2.57 -30.69
N THR A 635 42.54 3.17 -31.57
CA THR A 635 41.12 2.81 -31.81
C THR A 635 40.76 2.88 -33.29
N ALA A 636 40.29 1.81 -33.91
CA ALA A 636 39.90 1.80 -35.32
C ALA A 636 38.46 2.32 -35.49
N ASP A 637 38.28 3.34 -36.34
CA ASP A 637 36.98 3.97 -36.60
C ASP A 637 36.29 3.28 -37.80
N ILE A 638 35.37 2.37 -37.52
CA ILE A 638 34.75 1.50 -38.55
C ILE A 638 33.25 1.77 -38.65
N PRO A 639 32.74 2.26 -39.81
CA PRO A 639 31.31 2.31 -40.08
C PRO A 639 30.70 0.92 -40.08
N LEU A 640 29.71 0.68 -39.23
CA LEU A 640 28.94 -0.57 -39.19
C LEU A 640 27.73 -0.52 -40.12
N VAL A 641 27.13 0.66 -40.27
CA VAL A 641 26.03 0.90 -41.20
C VAL A 641 26.22 2.27 -41.84
N SER A 642 25.96 2.35 -43.14
CA SER A 642 26.04 3.60 -43.89
C SER A 642 24.81 3.79 -44.78
N SER A 643 24.32 5.03 -44.85
CA SER A 643 23.21 5.44 -45.70
C SER A 643 23.66 6.66 -46.52
N GLY A 644 23.50 6.61 -47.85
CA GLY A 644 23.94 7.70 -48.74
C GLY A 644 25.44 8.03 -48.68
N GLY A 645 26.28 7.09 -48.22
CA GLY A 645 27.72 7.29 -48.04
C GLY A 645 28.13 7.92 -46.70
N GLN A 646 27.17 8.24 -45.82
CA GLN A 646 27.41 8.70 -44.44
C GLN A 646 27.23 7.54 -43.46
N ALA A 647 28.08 7.43 -42.45
CA ALA A 647 27.95 6.43 -41.40
C ALA A 647 26.81 6.79 -40.44
N THR A 648 25.81 5.92 -40.29
CA THR A 648 24.69 6.08 -39.35
C THR A 648 24.90 5.29 -38.06
N LEU A 649 25.85 4.35 -38.07
CA LEU A 649 26.38 3.67 -36.89
C LEU A 649 27.87 3.42 -37.11
N THR A 650 28.69 3.87 -36.16
CA THR A 650 30.15 3.72 -36.19
C THR A 650 30.64 3.02 -34.94
N ALA A 651 31.64 2.15 -35.07
CA ALA A 651 32.34 1.53 -33.95
C ALA A 651 33.76 2.09 -33.87
N HIS A 652 34.14 2.60 -32.69
CA HIS A 652 35.50 2.96 -32.33
C HIS A 652 36.12 1.79 -31.56
N VAL A 653 36.78 0.88 -32.27
CA VAL A 653 37.21 -0.41 -31.74
C VAL A 653 38.64 -0.32 -31.21
N PRO A 654 38.89 -0.47 -29.90
CA PRO A 654 40.25 -0.39 -29.35
C PRO A 654 41.10 -1.60 -29.76
N VAL A 655 42.43 -1.43 -29.75
CA VAL A 655 43.37 -2.53 -29.93
C VAL A 655 43.06 -3.67 -28.93
N GLY A 656 43.07 -4.90 -29.43
CA GLY A 656 42.78 -6.11 -28.64
C GLY A 656 41.33 -6.60 -28.72
N LEU A 657 40.41 -5.81 -29.30
CA LEU A 657 39.04 -6.22 -29.58
C LEU A 657 38.77 -6.32 -31.08
N GLY A 658 37.86 -7.22 -31.44
CA GLY A 658 37.16 -7.27 -32.71
C GLY A 658 35.66 -7.45 -32.45
N LEU A 659 34.84 -7.30 -33.47
CA LEU A 659 33.39 -7.52 -33.34
C LEU A 659 32.76 -7.91 -34.67
N SER A 660 31.57 -8.50 -34.59
CA SER A 660 30.67 -8.63 -35.74
C SER A 660 29.37 -7.88 -35.45
N ALA A 661 28.93 -7.06 -36.41
CA ALA A 661 27.64 -6.40 -36.39
C ALA A 661 26.72 -7.04 -37.45
N THR A 662 25.52 -7.45 -37.06
CA THR A 662 24.53 -8.05 -37.96
C THR A 662 23.20 -7.32 -37.83
N GLY A 663 22.66 -6.83 -38.95
CA GLY A 663 21.36 -6.16 -38.93
C GLY A 663 20.93 -5.67 -40.31
N ALA A 664 19.77 -5.04 -40.37
CA ALA A 664 19.21 -4.48 -41.58
C ALA A 664 19.47 -2.97 -41.67
N GLY A 665 19.17 -2.38 -42.83
CA GLY A 665 19.04 -0.94 -42.96
C GLY A 665 17.89 -0.41 -42.11
N SER A 666 17.80 0.91 -41.98
CA SER A 666 16.77 1.57 -41.17
C SER A 666 15.36 1.23 -41.64
N GLN A 667 14.45 0.96 -40.70
CA GLN A 667 13.04 0.64 -40.94
C GLN A 667 12.15 1.49 -40.05
N ALA A 668 10.84 1.56 -40.35
CA ALA A 668 9.90 2.17 -39.43
C ALA A 668 9.88 1.42 -38.08
N ALA A 669 9.88 2.14 -36.95
CA ALA A 669 9.88 1.55 -35.61
C ALA A 669 8.74 0.52 -35.41
N GLY A 670 7.54 0.83 -35.92
CA GLY A 670 6.38 -0.08 -35.86
C GLY A 670 6.54 -1.39 -36.65
N GLN A 671 7.54 -1.50 -37.52
CA GLN A 671 7.87 -2.72 -38.27
C GLN A 671 9.10 -3.46 -37.70
N SER A 672 9.77 -2.90 -36.68
CA SER A 672 11.06 -3.39 -36.20
C SER A 672 10.94 -4.41 -35.06
N LEU A 673 9.73 -4.66 -34.54
CA LEU A 673 9.51 -5.53 -33.38
C LEU A 673 10.00 -6.97 -33.59
N GLU A 674 9.63 -7.60 -34.71
CA GLU A 674 10.04 -8.98 -35.01
C GLU A 674 11.57 -9.10 -35.11
N HIS A 675 12.22 -8.10 -35.73
CA HIS A 675 13.66 -8.04 -35.86
C HIS A 675 14.35 -7.88 -34.50
N LEU A 676 13.88 -6.96 -33.65
CA LEU A 676 14.44 -6.73 -32.32
C LEU A 676 14.30 -7.97 -31.42
N ILE A 677 13.11 -8.60 -31.42
CA ILE A 677 12.88 -9.85 -30.68
C ILE A 677 13.81 -10.95 -31.20
N ALA A 678 13.94 -11.11 -32.52
CA ALA A 678 14.82 -12.11 -33.11
C ALA A 678 16.30 -11.86 -32.74
N ALA A 679 16.74 -10.60 -32.72
CA ALA A 679 18.09 -10.23 -32.34
C ALA A 679 18.39 -10.59 -30.87
N ILE A 680 17.46 -10.30 -29.94
CA ILE A 680 17.57 -10.67 -28.52
C ILE A 680 17.61 -12.19 -28.37
N LYS A 681 16.69 -12.92 -29.02
CA LYS A 681 16.64 -14.38 -28.95
C LYS A 681 17.90 -15.05 -29.52
N ALA A 682 18.53 -14.45 -30.52
CA ALA A 682 19.75 -14.98 -31.14
C ALA A 682 20.96 -14.96 -30.19
N VAL A 683 21.01 -14.04 -29.22
CA VAL A 683 22.08 -13.96 -28.21
C VAL A 683 21.69 -14.59 -26.86
N THR A 684 20.42 -14.97 -26.68
CA THR A 684 19.90 -15.61 -25.46
C THR A 684 19.31 -17.02 -25.66
N PRO A 685 19.88 -17.90 -26.52
CA PRO A 685 19.26 -19.20 -26.81
C PRO A 685 19.27 -20.18 -25.63
N GLN A 686 20.09 -19.93 -24.60
CA GLN A 686 20.22 -20.77 -23.40
C GLN A 686 19.61 -20.13 -22.14
N HIS A 687 19.13 -18.89 -22.25
CA HIS A 687 18.52 -18.17 -21.13
C HIS A 687 17.15 -18.78 -20.79
N ALA A 688 16.74 -18.64 -19.53
CA ALA A 688 15.40 -19.08 -19.12
C ALA A 688 14.33 -18.28 -19.86
N ALA A 689 13.16 -18.89 -20.09
CA ALA A 689 12.07 -18.23 -20.81
C ALA A 689 11.61 -16.90 -20.16
N ALA A 690 11.65 -16.83 -18.82
CA ALA A 690 11.34 -15.61 -18.07
C ALA A 690 12.35 -14.48 -18.33
N GLU A 691 13.63 -14.80 -18.36
CA GLU A 691 14.74 -13.85 -18.56
C GLU A 691 14.79 -13.35 -20.01
N GLN A 692 14.60 -14.25 -20.97
CA GLN A 692 14.42 -13.86 -22.37
C GLN A 692 13.14 -13.01 -22.55
N GLY A 693 12.07 -13.36 -21.82
CA GLY A 693 10.84 -12.59 -21.74
C GLY A 693 11.07 -11.15 -21.29
N TYR A 694 11.83 -10.95 -20.20
CA TYR A 694 12.19 -9.65 -19.64
C TYR A 694 12.85 -8.73 -20.69
N LEU A 695 13.92 -9.20 -21.33
CA LEU A 695 14.64 -8.43 -22.35
C LEU A 695 13.74 -8.06 -23.54
N THR A 696 12.92 -9.01 -24.02
CA THR A 696 12.01 -8.75 -25.14
C THR A 696 10.85 -7.82 -24.77
N LYS A 697 10.36 -7.87 -23.53
CA LYS A 697 9.33 -6.97 -23.00
C LYS A 697 9.85 -5.53 -22.96
N ASN A 698 11.05 -5.31 -22.43
CA ASN A 698 11.69 -3.99 -22.41
C ASN A 698 11.93 -3.43 -23.83
N GLY A 699 12.31 -4.29 -24.78
CA GLY A 699 12.42 -3.92 -26.19
C GLY A 699 11.08 -3.52 -26.82
N LEU A 700 9.99 -4.22 -26.49
CA LEU A 700 8.64 -3.87 -26.92
C LEU A 700 8.19 -2.52 -26.32
N HIS A 701 8.41 -2.31 -25.02
CA HIS A 701 8.07 -1.07 -24.33
C HIS A 701 8.80 0.14 -24.95
N TYR A 702 10.09 -0.02 -25.25
CA TYR A 702 10.85 0.97 -26.00
C TYR A 702 10.18 1.31 -27.35
N LEU A 703 9.79 0.29 -28.13
CA LEU A 703 9.14 0.51 -29.43
C LEU A 703 7.78 1.19 -29.32
N GLN A 704 7.01 0.91 -28.27
CA GLN A 704 5.71 1.55 -28.02
C GLN A 704 5.85 3.04 -27.63
N ALA A 705 6.98 3.41 -27.01
CA ALA A 705 7.28 4.80 -26.67
C ALA A 705 7.82 5.63 -27.86
N VAL A 706 8.24 4.99 -28.94
CA VAL A 706 8.75 5.65 -30.15
C VAL A 706 7.63 5.82 -31.18
N GLU A 707 7.62 6.94 -31.90
CA GLU A 707 6.65 7.17 -32.99
C GLU A 707 6.73 6.01 -34.01
N PRO A 708 5.62 5.35 -34.38
CA PRO A 708 5.66 4.16 -35.23
C PRO A 708 6.34 4.36 -36.59
N ALA A 709 6.34 5.60 -37.11
CA ALA A 709 6.95 5.98 -38.38
C ALA A 709 8.43 6.42 -38.26
N ALA A 710 8.96 6.57 -37.05
CA ALA A 710 10.36 6.94 -36.85
C ALA A 710 11.29 5.89 -37.45
N ASN A 711 12.41 6.33 -38.02
CA ASN A 711 13.39 5.42 -38.59
C ASN A 711 14.20 4.80 -37.46
N LEU A 712 14.18 3.48 -37.34
CA LEU A 712 14.89 2.70 -36.35
C LEU A 712 15.86 1.73 -37.03
N GLN A 713 17.10 1.77 -36.58
CA GLN A 713 18.15 0.84 -37.02
C GLN A 713 18.44 -0.17 -35.90
N VAL A 714 18.11 -1.44 -36.13
CA VAL A 714 18.37 -2.54 -35.19
C VAL A 714 19.64 -3.29 -35.61
N GLN A 715 20.59 -3.45 -34.70
CA GLN A 715 21.85 -4.18 -34.93
C GLN A 715 22.19 -5.10 -33.76
N ARG A 716 22.56 -6.34 -34.08
CA ARG A 716 23.14 -7.30 -33.15
C ARG A 716 24.66 -7.18 -33.20
N ILE A 717 25.30 -6.96 -32.06
CA ILE A 717 26.75 -6.85 -31.91
C ILE A 717 27.25 -8.05 -31.12
N ALA A 718 28.21 -8.79 -31.67
CA ALA A 718 28.91 -9.86 -30.95
C ALA A 718 30.40 -9.54 -30.87
N LEU A 719 30.94 -9.53 -29.66
CA LEU A 719 32.34 -9.16 -29.41
C LEU A 719 33.28 -10.37 -29.56
N SER A 720 34.54 -10.09 -29.89
CA SER A 720 35.64 -11.06 -29.94
C SER A 720 36.92 -10.40 -29.39
N GLY A 721 37.75 -11.16 -28.69
CA GLY A 721 38.95 -10.62 -28.06
C GLY A 721 39.96 -11.71 -27.68
N THR A 722 41.11 -11.30 -27.14
CA THR A 722 42.09 -12.22 -26.53
C THR A 722 42.46 -11.74 -25.12
N ASP A 723 42.68 -12.67 -24.19
CA ASP A 723 43.00 -12.40 -22.77
C ASP A 723 44.33 -11.63 -22.52
N SER A 724 45.03 -11.19 -23.57
CA SER A 724 46.44 -10.79 -23.53
C SER A 724 46.70 -9.27 -23.40
N GLN A 725 45.68 -8.42 -23.49
CA GLN A 725 45.78 -6.96 -23.34
C GLN A 725 44.49 -6.37 -22.73
N PRO A 726 44.56 -5.41 -21.79
CA PRO A 726 43.36 -4.70 -21.33
C PRO A 726 42.83 -3.85 -22.48
N ALA A 727 41.65 -4.20 -23.00
CA ALA A 727 41.01 -3.42 -24.04
C ALA A 727 40.54 -2.08 -23.46
N GLY A 728 40.75 -0.99 -24.20
CA GLY A 728 40.22 0.33 -23.86
C GLY A 728 38.69 0.39 -23.94
N VAL A 729 38.14 1.60 -24.05
CA VAL A 729 36.70 1.78 -24.23
C VAL A 729 36.32 1.45 -25.67
N LEU A 730 35.41 0.49 -25.88
CA LEU A 730 34.72 0.29 -27.15
C LEU A 730 33.57 1.28 -27.23
N THR A 731 33.61 2.22 -28.17
CA THR A 731 32.52 3.18 -28.36
C THR A 731 31.67 2.78 -29.57
N LEU A 732 30.35 2.67 -29.38
CA LEU A 732 29.38 2.50 -30.46
C LEU A 732 28.55 3.79 -30.57
N SER A 733 28.67 4.47 -31.70
CA SER A 733 28.07 5.78 -31.94
C SER A 733 27.02 5.70 -33.03
N GLY A 734 25.74 5.82 -32.66
CA GLY A 734 24.61 5.94 -33.57
C GLY A 734 24.49 7.34 -34.20
N SER A 735 23.42 7.55 -34.96
CA SER A 735 23.15 8.81 -35.64
C SER A 735 22.75 9.92 -34.64
N PRO A 736 23.32 11.13 -34.72
CA PRO A 736 22.86 12.27 -33.95
C PRO A 736 21.53 12.86 -34.46
N ASP A 737 21.06 12.43 -35.64
CA ASP A 737 19.73 12.81 -36.15
C ASP A 737 18.64 12.15 -35.31
N ALA A 738 17.86 12.95 -34.57
CA ALA A 738 16.75 12.48 -33.74
C ALA A 738 15.68 11.71 -34.53
N LYS A 739 15.59 11.87 -35.85
CA LYS A 739 14.67 11.08 -36.71
C LYS A 739 15.20 9.67 -37.03
N GLN A 740 16.46 9.39 -36.71
CA GLN A 740 17.14 8.12 -36.95
C GLN A 740 17.60 7.52 -35.60
N GLN A 741 16.76 6.68 -35.04
CA GLN A 741 17.00 5.99 -33.78
C GLN A 741 17.90 4.75 -33.99
N THR A 742 18.61 4.35 -32.95
CA THR A 742 19.50 3.17 -32.97
C THR A 742 19.16 2.23 -31.80
N ALA A 743 18.89 0.96 -32.11
CA ALA A 743 18.67 -0.11 -31.13
C ALA A 743 19.75 -1.19 -31.29
N LEU A 744 20.47 -1.49 -30.21
CA LEU A 744 21.56 -2.46 -30.20
C LEU A 744 21.24 -3.67 -29.32
N VAL A 745 21.63 -4.85 -29.76
CA VAL A 745 21.62 -6.08 -28.94
C VAL A 745 23.06 -6.57 -28.87
N ILE A 746 23.69 -6.44 -27.70
CA ILE A 746 25.13 -6.54 -27.53
C ILE A 746 25.47 -7.74 -26.66
N ASP A 747 26.12 -8.73 -27.26
CA ASP A 747 26.70 -9.87 -26.56
C ASP A 747 28.09 -9.51 -26.04
N THR A 748 28.17 -9.34 -24.71
CA THR A 748 29.36 -8.97 -23.96
C THR A 748 30.03 -10.17 -23.29
N GLN A 749 29.61 -11.40 -23.54
CA GLN A 749 30.20 -12.59 -22.90
C GLN A 749 31.70 -12.74 -23.19
N GLN A 750 32.19 -12.15 -24.28
CA GLN A 750 33.60 -12.12 -24.67
C GLN A 750 34.32 -10.80 -24.32
N LEU A 751 33.64 -9.89 -23.60
CA LEU A 751 34.22 -8.63 -23.15
C LEU A 751 35.26 -8.91 -22.07
N GLN A 752 36.47 -8.42 -22.31
CA GLN A 752 37.64 -8.70 -21.48
C GLN A 752 37.58 -7.98 -20.13
N GLN A 753 38.25 -8.53 -19.11
CA GLN A 753 38.29 -7.90 -17.78
C GLN A 753 38.98 -6.52 -17.86
N GLY A 754 38.25 -5.48 -17.43
CA GLY A 754 38.73 -4.08 -17.47
C GLY A 754 38.39 -3.31 -18.76
N ALA A 755 37.80 -3.98 -19.76
CA ALA A 755 37.22 -3.30 -20.92
C ALA A 755 35.84 -2.73 -20.58
N SER A 756 35.49 -1.61 -21.20
CA SER A 756 34.16 -0.99 -21.06
C SER A 756 33.56 -0.65 -22.41
N LEU A 757 32.23 -0.55 -22.43
CA LEU A 757 31.42 -0.20 -23.57
C LEU A 757 30.86 1.22 -23.37
N ALA A 758 31.05 2.09 -24.35
CA ALA A 758 30.42 3.41 -24.39
C ALA A 758 29.39 3.45 -25.52
N LEU A 759 28.17 3.86 -25.20
CA LEU A 759 27.07 3.99 -26.14
C LEU A 759 26.76 5.47 -26.33
N GLN A 760 26.86 5.94 -27.57
CA GLN A 760 26.64 7.33 -27.94
C GLN A 760 25.56 7.45 -29.00
N ASN A 761 24.58 8.35 -28.81
CA ASN A 761 23.40 8.46 -29.68
C ASN A 761 22.70 7.10 -29.94
N VAL A 762 22.63 6.26 -28.90
CA VAL A 762 21.96 4.96 -28.94
C VAL A 762 20.70 5.05 -28.10
N SER A 763 19.55 4.78 -28.70
CA SER A 763 18.25 4.94 -28.06
C SER A 763 17.87 3.74 -27.20
N PHE A 764 18.27 2.54 -27.61
CA PHE A 764 18.00 1.29 -26.90
C PHE A 764 19.23 0.38 -26.95
N ALA A 765 19.57 -0.27 -25.84
CA ALA A 765 20.56 -1.34 -25.82
C ALA A 765 20.18 -2.49 -24.88
N ALA A 766 20.13 -3.71 -25.42
CA ALA A 766 20.09 -4.94 -24.64
C ALA A 766 21.51 -5.48 -24.46
N ILE A 767 21.96 -5.64 -23.22
CA ILE A 767 23.30 -6.11 -22.85
C ILE A 767 23.17 -7.54 -22.33
N VAL A 768 23.86 -8.47 -22.98
CA VAL A 768 23.85 -9.89 -22.62
C VAL A 768 25.24 -10.29 -22.16
N GLY A 769 25.39 -10.73 -20.92
CA GLY A 769 26.68 -10.99 -20.28
C GLY A 769 27.17 -9.86 -19.37
N LYS A 770 28.37 -10.04 -18.82
CA LYS A 770 28.98 -9.11 -17.84
C LYS A 770 29.70 -7.98 -18.55
N GLY A 771 29.62 -6.77 -18.00
CA GLY A 771 30.39 -5.64 -18.53
C GLY A 771 30.15 -4.33 -17.82
N GLN A 772 31.01 -3.35 -18.11
CA GLN A 772 30.80 -1.95 -17.74
C GLN A 772 30.27 -1.21 -18.96
N VAL A 773 29.11 -0.56 -18.84
CA VAL A 773 28.41 0.10 -19.93
C VAL A 773 28.11 1.55 -19.54
N SER A 774 28.63 2.51 -20.31
CA SER A 774 28.32 3.93 -20.14
C SER A 774 27.40 4.42 -21.25
N ALA A 775 26.40 5.22 -20.87
CA ALA A 775 25.34 5.75 -21.72
C ALA A 775 25.30 7.28 -21.63
N ASP A 776 25.05 7.96 -22.75
CA ASP A 776 25.05 9.43 -22.85
C ASP A 776 23.78 10.04 -23.47
N THR A 777 22.86 9.21 -23.96
CA THR A 777 21.78 9.66 -24.83
C THR A 777 20.51 9.93 -24.02
N SER A 778 19.87 11.07 -24.25
CA SER A 778 18.65 11.44 -23.53
C SER A 778 17.50 10.53 -23.93
N GLY A 779 16.79 9.99 -22.93
CA GLY A 779 15.71 9.01 -23.11
C GLY A 779 16.21 7.59 -23.44
N GLN A 780 17.51 7.31 -23.31
CA GLN A 780 18.08 5.99 -23.62
C GLN A 780 17.54 4.90 -22.69
N VAL A 781 17.21 3.75 -23.26
CA VAL A 781 16.79 2.55 -22.53
C VAL A 781 17.89 1.50 -22.56
N LEU A 782 18.40 1.13 -21.39
CA LEU A 782 19.35 0.04 -21.21
C LEU A 782 18.64 -1.13 -20.53
N THR A 783 18.86 -2.35 -21.02
CA THR A 783 18.36 -3.56 -20.37
C THR A 783 19.44 -4.64 -20.31
N GLY A 784 19.62 -5.27 -19.15
CA GLY A 784 20.58 -6.34 -18.91
C GLY A 784 19.92 -7.72 -18.75
N ASP A 785 20.73 -8.76 -18.83
CA ASP A 785 20.34 -10.14 -18.56
C ASP A 785 20.67 -10.53 -17.09
N GLY A 786 20.68 -11.83 -16.77
CA GLY A 786 20.97 -12.35 -15.43
C GLY A 786 22.46 -12.29 -15.03
N ALA A 787 23.31 -11.63 -15.81
CA ALA A 787 24.72 -11.43 -15.47
C ALA A 787 24.91 -10.12 -14.70
N SER A 788 25.94 -10.03 -13.84
CA SER A 788 26.28 -8.75 -13.21
C SER A 788 26.84 -7.74 -14.21
N GLN A 789 26.18 -6.61 -14.39
CA GLN A 789 26.65 -5.45 -15.15
C GLN A 789 26.83 -4.20 -14.28
N HIS A 790 27.63 -3.27 -14.78
CA HIS A 790 27.79 -1.94 -14.21
C HIS A 790 27.34 -0.92 -15.24
N PHE A 791 26.14 -0.37 -15.06
CA PHE A 791 25.59 0.69 -15.89
C PHE A 791 25.98 2.05 -15.34
N THR A 792 26.52 2.91 -16.19
CA THR A 792 26.81 4.32 -15.89
C THR A 792 25.96 5.21 -16.78
N VAL A 793 25.02 5.96 -16.18
CA VAL A 793 24.15 6.89 -16.90
C VAL A 793 24.71 8.31 -16.74
N SER A 794 24.84 9.04 -17.86
CA SER A 794 25.30 10.43 -17.85
C SER A 794 24.33 11.34 -17.07
N SER A 795 24.88 12.25 -16.27
CA SER A 795 24.10 13.23 -15.49
C SER A 795 23.48 14.35 -16.35
N SER A 796 23.74 14.41 -17.66
CA SER A 796 23.20 15.45 -18.55
C SER A 796 22.06 14.99 -19.44
N ALA A 797 21.69 13.71 -19.37
CA ALA A 797 20.75 13.07 -20.28
C ALA A 797 19.97 11.99 -19.50
N GLY A 798 18.65 12.15 -19.36
CA GLY A 798 17.83 11.19 -18.61
C GLY A 798 17.77 9.83 -19.31
N GLY A 799 17.39 8.76 -18.61
CA GLY A 799 17.30 7.42 -19.22
C GLY A 799 16.49 6.42 -18.41
N LYS A 800 16.41 5.17 -18.88
CA LYS A 800 15.84 4.05 -18.13
C LYS A 800 16.84 2.90 -18.14
N VAL A 801 17.14 2.35 -16.96
CA VAL A 801 18.00 1.15 -16.83
C VAL A 801 17.19 0.05 -16.17
N PHE A 802 17.18 -1.11 -16.81
CA PHE A 802 16.52 -2.33 -16.39
C PHE A 802 17.58 -3.43 -16.26
N ALA A 803 18.21 -3.52 -15.08
CA ALA A 803 19.48 -4.22 -14.92
C ALA A 803 19.37 -5.74 -15.11
N GLY A 804 18.27 -6.35 -14.67
CA GLY A 804 17.96 -7.74 -15.01
C GLY A 804 18.02 -8.64 -13.78
N GLY A 805 18.87 -9.66 -13.82
CA GLY A 805 18.92 -10.69 -12.77
C GLY A 805 20.26 -10.83 -12.05
N GLY A 806 21.21 -9.96 -12.36
CA GLY A 806 22.56 -9.98 -11.81
C GLY A 806 22.66 -9.25 -10.47
N ASN A 807 23.85 -9.25 -9.88
CA ASN A 807 24.17 -8.24 -8.85
C ASN A 807 24.76 -7.04 -9.57
N ASP A 808 23.96 -6.00 -9.75
CA ASP A 808 24.24 -4.90 -10.66
C ASP A 808 24.62 -3.61 -9.93
N VAL A 809 25.39 -2.77 -10.63
CA VAL A 809 25.76 -1.43 -10.15
C VAL A 809 25.20 -0.39 -11.11
N LEU A 810 24.31 0.45 -10.61
CA LEU A 810 23.65 1.52 -11.35
C LEU A 810 24.22 2.86 -10.90
N GLN A 811 25.18 3.40 -11.66
CA GLN A 811 25.94 4.60 -11.29
C GLN A 811 25.49 5.83 -12.09
N PHE A 812 25.45 6.98 -11.42
CA PHE A 812 25.31 8.28 -12.06
C PHE A 812 26.64 9.01 -12.24
N GLY A 813 26.85 9.56 -13.44
CA GLY A 813 28.01 10.38 -13.77
C GLY A 813 29.31 9.59 -13.96
N SER A 814 30.26 10.19 -14.68
CA SER A 814 31.59 9.61 -14.89
C SER A 814 32.49 9.87 -13.68
N ALA A 815 33.14 8.84 -13.15
CA ALA A 815 34.18 9.01 -12.15
C ALA A 815 35.27 9.99 -12.64
N ALA A 816 35.77 10.85 -11.76
CA ALA A 816 36.87 11.75 -12.08
C ALA A 816 38.09 10.94 -12.57
N LYS A 817 38.87 11.52 -13.50
CA LYS A 817 40.10 10.92 -14.03
C LYS A 817 40.98 10.37 -12.89
N PRO A 818 41.56 9.17 -13.02
CA PRO A 818 42.47 8.63 -12.01
C PRO A 818 43.60 9.63 -11.72
N GLY A 819 43.67 10.15 -10.48
CA GLY A 819 44.71 11.08 -10.03
C GLY A 819 44.23 12.49 -9.60
N SER A 820 42.96 12.85 -9.72
CA SER A 820 42.44 14.11 -9.14
C SER A 820 41.95 13.91 -7.69
N GLN A 821 42.56 14.60 -6.72
CA GLN A 821 42.11 14.62 -5.31
C GLN A 821 40.93 15.58 -5.05
N ALA A 822 40.25 16.07 -6.09
CA ALA A 822 39.04 16.88 -5.91
C ALA A 822 37.82 15.97 -5.98
N ALA A 823 36.99 16.00 -4.93
CA ALA A 823 35.62 15.47 -5.00
C ALA A 823 34.91 16.12 -6.20
N ALA A 824 34.25 15.33 -7.04
CA ALA A 824 33.45 15.86 -8.13
C ALA A 824 32.39 16.83 -7.54
N PRO A 825 32.18 18.02 -8.12
CA PRO A 825 31.20 18.96 -7.60
C PRO A 825 29.79 18.33 -7.66
N ALA A 826 28.94 18.67 -6.69
CA ALA A 826 27.54 18.22 -6.54
C ALA A 826 26.59 18.61 -7.70
N SER A 827 27.12 18.99 -8.87
CA SER A 827 26.36 19.39 -10.07
C SER A 827 26.12 18.25 -11.08
N GLN A 828 26.52 17.02 -10.76
CA GLN A 828 26.26 15.83 -11.58
C GLN A 828 25.05 15.08 -11.00
N THR A 829 23.88 15.67 -11.15
CA THR A 829 22.58 15.10 -10.71
C THR A 829 21.92 14.35 -11.86
N PRO A 830 21.14 13.30 -11.60
CA PRO A 830 20.37 12.61 -12.65
C PRO A 830 19.26 13.48 -13.22
N VAL A 831 19.29 13.79 -14.52
CA VAL A 831 18.06 14.12 -15.27
C VAL A 831 17.06 12.95 -15.10
N ALA A 832 15.75 13.21 -15.10
CA ALA A 832 14.69 12.21 -14.86
C ALA A 832 15.06 10.80 -15.35
N THR A 833 15.43 9.91 -14.42
CA THR A 833 15.97 8.57 -14.72
C THR A 833 15.26 7.52 -13.88
N LEU A 834 14.85 6.42 -14.51
CA LEU A 834 14.38 5.21 -13.82
C LEU A 834 15.54 4.22 -13.74
N LEU A 835 15.85 3.77 -12.54
CA LEU A 835 16.81 2.71 -12.27
C LEU A 835 16.07 1.54 -11.63
N ASP A 836 16.02 0.42 -12.34
CA ASP A 836 15.46 -0.84 -11.87
C ASP A 836 16.59 -1.86 -11.79
N GLY A 837 16.93 -2.31 -10.57
CA GLY A 837 17.94 -3.35 -10.35
C GLY A 837 17.44 -4.76 -10.72
N GLY A 838 16.13 -5.00 -10.67
CA GLY A 838 15.55 -6.31 -10.93
C GLY A 838 15.86 -7.34 -9.84
N GLN A 839 16.22 -8.55 -10.24
CA GLN A 839 16.57 -9.63 -9.30
C GLN A 839 18.05 -9.57 -8.98
N GLY A 840 18.41 -9.73 -7.71
CA GLY A 840 19.82 -9.81 -7.33
C GLY A 840 20.09 -9.07 -6.04
N GLN A 841 21.36 -8.68 -5.86
CA GLN A 841 21.76 -7.69 -4.86
C GLN A 841 22.35 -6.49 -5.61
N ASP A 842 21.52 -5.47 -5.76
CA ASP A 842 21.77 -4.34 -6.62
C ASP A 842 22.14 -3.10 -5.81
N SER A 843 22.91 -2.22 -6.44
CA SER A 843 23.31 -0.96 -5.82
C SER A 843 23.20 0.22 -6.76
N ALA A 844 22.57 1.29 -6.29
CA ALA A 844 22.54 2.58 -6.99
C ALA A 844 23.61 3.51 -6.39
N SER A 845 24.55 3.95 -7.22
CA SER A 845 25.74 4.71 -6.80
C SER A 845 25.67 6.19 -7.20
N PHE A 846 25.88 7.06 -6.23
CA PHE A 846 25.89 8.52 -6.33
C PHE A 846 27.26 9.06 -5.93
N LEU A 847 27.82 9.96 -6.74
CA LEU A 847 29.19 10.45 -6.56
C LEU A 847 29.36 11.48 -5.42
N GLY A 848 28.28 12.10 -4.96
CA GLY A 848 28.28 13.09 -3.87
C GLY A 848 28.20 12.46 -2.47
N ARG A 849 28.12 13.28 -1.42
CA ARG A 849 27.85 12.81 -0.05
C ARG A 849 26.36 12.60 0.13
N GLN A 850 25.94 11.73 1.04
CA GLN A 850 24.52 11.51 1.30
C GLN A 850 23.77 12.82 1.64
N ALA A 851 24.39 13.72 2.40
CA ALA A 851 23.79 15.01 2.79
C ALA A 851 23.60 16.01 1.64
N ASP A 852 24.17 15.75 0.47
CA ASP A 852 24.00 16.60 -0.72
C ASP A 852 22.72 16.22 -1.52
N TYR A 853 22.00 15.17 -1.08
CA TYR A 853 20.79 14.63 -1.71
C TYR A 853 19.58 14.66 -0.78
N GLN A 854 18.41 14.91 -1.36
CA GLN A 854 17.12 14.58 -0.76
C GLN A 854 16.74 13.16 -1.18
N ILE A 855 16.53 12.29 -0.18
CA ILE A 855 16.15 10.89 -0.38
C ILE A 855 14.75 10.72 0.21
N THR A 856 13.79 10.35 -0.64
CA THR A 856 12.41 10.09 -0.21
C THR A 856 12.12 8.61 -0.41
N ARG A 857 11.79 7.91 0.69
CA ARG A 857 11.39 6.50 0.64
C ARG A 857 9.89 6.42 0.40
N HIS A 858 9.51 5.61 -0.56
CA HIS A 858 8.13 5.24 -0.84
C HIS A 858 8.00 3.73 -0.65
N ASP A 859 6.78 3.23 -0.54
CA ASP A 859 6.55 1.79 -0.53
C ASP A 859 6.73 1.25 -1.97
N GLY A 860 7.75 0.43 -2.17
CA GLY A 860 8.13 -0.14 -3.49
C GLY A 860 9.26 0.57 -4.22
N TYR A 861 9.53 1.85 -3.94
CA TYR A 861 10.56 2.61 -4.65
C TYR A 861 11.18 3.72 -3.79
N VAL A 862 12.30 4.26 -4.23
CA VAL A 862 12.97 5.41 -3.59
C VAL A 862 13.22 6.48 -4.63
N THR A 863 12.97 7.73 -4.28
CA THR A 863 13.39 8.86 -5.11
C THR A 863 14.61 9.53 -4.51
N VAL A 864 15.55 9.91 -5.38
CA VAL A 864 16.76 10.62 -4.99
C VAL A 864 16.91 11.85 -5.89
N ALA A 865 16.93 13.03 -5.29
CA ALA A 865 17.15 14.30 -5.97
C ALA A 865 18.34 15.03 -5.33
N SER A 866 19.17 15.71 -6.13
CA SER A 866 20.21 16.57 -5.57
C SER A 866 19.59 17.86 -5.02
N LEU A 867 20.08 18.34 -3.89
CA LEU A 867 19.66 19.63 -3.32
C LEU A 867 19.98 20.81 -4.25
N ALA A 868 20.96 20.66 -5.16
CA ALA A 868 21.31 21.70 -6.14
C ALA A 868 20.34 21.75 -7.33
N LYS A 869 19.61 20.67 -7.60
CA LYS A 869 18.66 20.53 -8.70
C LYS A 869 17.49 19.63 -8.27
N PRO A 870 16.56 20.14 -7.44
CA PRO A 870 15.53 19.30 -6.82
C PRO A 870 14.51 18.71 -7.81
N ASN A 871 14.41 19.26 -9.02
CA ASN A 871 13.49 18.79 -10.07
C ASN A 871 14.09 17.65 -10.93
N GLU A 872 15.38 17.35 -10.74
CA GLU A 872 16.11 16.27 -11.42
C GLU A 872 16.13 15.05 -10.48
N VAL A 873 15.19 14.14 -10.69
CA VAL A 873 14.86 13.06 -9.76
C VAL A 873 15.18 11.71 -10.39
N ALA A 874 15.94 10.89 -9.68
CA ALA A 874 16.10 9.47 -9.98
C ALA A 874 15.06 8.67 -9.21
N THR A 875 14.28 7.87 -9.92
CA THR A 875 13.41 6.84 -9.34
C THR A 875 14.16 5.53 -9.32
N ILE A 876 14.29 4.94 -8.13
CA ILE A 876 15.07 3.75 -7.87
C ILE A 876 14.12 2.66 -7.40
N VAL A 877 14.17 1.53 -8.08
CA VAL A 877 13.30 0.37 -7.92
C VAL A 877 14.18 -0.86 -7.81
N ASN A 878 13.78 -1.84 -6.99
CA ASN A 878 14.47 -3.14 -6.88
C ASN A 878 15.98 -2.99 -6.64
N VAL A 879 16.35 -2.14 -5.69
CA VAL A 879 17.75 -1.92 -5.30
C VAL A 879 17.84 -2.03 -3.79
N GLU A 880 18.79 -2.82 -3.28
CA GLU A 880 18.96 -3.06 -1.84
C GLU A 880 19.81 -1.98 -1.18
N LYS A 881 20.62 -1.25 -1.96
CA LYS A 881 21.61 -0.33 -1.39
C LYS A 881 21.83 0.93 -2.23
N LEU A 882 21.76 2.09 -1.57
CA LEU A 882 22.26 3.35 -2.11
C LEU A 882 23.71 3.57 -1.64
N GLN A 883 24.61 3.82 -2.58
CA GLN A 883 26.03 4.05 -2.31
C GLN A 883 26.37 5.52 -2.57
N PHE A 884 27.02 6.18 -1.61
CA PHE A 884 27.50 7.56 -1.68
C PHE A 884 29.02 7.60 -1.51
N SER A 885 29.62 8.77 -1.73
CA SER A 885 31.07 8.97 -1.52
C SER A 885 31.52 8.85 -0.07
N ASP A 886 30.62 9.10 0.89
CA ASP A 886 30.90 9.12 2.33
C ASP A 886 30.26 7.97 3.11
N GLY A 887 29.53 7.07 2.44
CA GLY A 887 28.85 5.97 3.10
C GLY A 887 27.86 5.25 2.21
N ALA A 888 27.03 4.39 2.81
CA ALA A 888 25.95 3.72 2.11
C ALA A 888 24.70 3.66 2.99
N LEU A 889 23.54 3.66 2.33
CA LEU A 889 22.24 3.53 2.93
C LEU A 889 21.58 2.25 2.43
N ASN A 890 21.36 1.29 3.33
CA ASN A 890 20.58 0.09 3.01
C ASN A 890 19.10 0.46 2.88
N LEU A 891 18.45 -0.05 1.85
CA LEU A 891 17.01 0.05 1.65
C LEU A 891 16.36 -1.19 2.28
N GLU A 892 15.32 -0.97 3.07
CA GLU A 892 14.64 -2.07 3.76
C GLU A 892 13.62 -2.71 2.83
N ALA A 893 13.60 -4.05 2.79
CA ALA A 893 12.60 -4.81 2.05
C ALA A 893 11.34 -4.95 2.89
N ARG A 894 10.20 -4.51 2.35
CA ARG A 894 8.88 -4.69 2.97
C ARG A 894 8.21 -5.95 2.46
N ASN A 895 8.48 -7.06 3.15
CA ASN A 895 7.94 -8.37 2.78
C ASN A 895 6.41 -8.42 2.81
N GLU A 896 5.76 -7.55 3.58
CA GLU A 896 4.30 -7.47 3.66
C GLU A 896 3.68 -7.04 2.30
N LEU A 897 4.44 -6.35 1.45
CA LEU A 897 3.96 -5.89 0.14
C LEU A 897 4.08 -6.96 -0.95
N THR A 898 4.64 -8.13 -0.64
CA THR A 898 4.72 -9.24 -1.61
C THR A 898 3.34 -9.79 -1.97
N SER A 899 2.39 -9.73 -1.03
CA SER A 899 0.97 -10.03 -1.27
C SER A 899 0.29 -8.97 -2.12
N LEU A 900 0.61 -7.68 -1.91
CA LEU A 900 0.10 -6.59 -2.72
C LEU A 900 0.53 -6.72 -4.19
N ALA A 901 1.80 -7.06 -4.43
CA ALA A 901 2.30 -7.30 -5.79
C ALA A 901 1.59 -8.48 -6.47
N ALA A 902 1.25 -9.52 -5.71
CA ALA A 902 0.45 -10.64 -6.19
C ALA A 902 -0.98 -10.21 -6.54
N LEU A 903 -1.62 -9.38 -5.72
CA LEU A 903 -2.97 -8.86 -5.98
C LEU A 903 -3.02 -8.07 -7.29
N TYR A 904 -2.04 -7.18 -7.54
CA TYR A 904 -1.96 -6.49 -8.82
C TYR A 904 -1.88 -7.48 -10.00
N GLN A 905 -1.02 -8.49 -9.90
CA GLN A 905 -0.84 -9.46 -10.96
C GLN A 905 -2.09 -10.32 -11.21
N ASN A 906 -2.70 -10.83 -10.14
CA ASN A 906 -3.78 -11.82 -10.21
C ASN A 906 -5.13 -11.14 -10.51
N VAL A 907 -5.35 -9.95 -9.93
CA VAL A 907 -6.62 -9.20 -10.06
C VAL A 907 -6.59 -8.25 -11.25
N LEU A 908 -5.51 -7.47 -11.39
CA LEU A 908 -5.40 -6.45 -12.43
C LEU A 908 -4.71 -6.95 -13.70
N GLY A 909 -4.16 -8.17 -13.68
CA GLY A 909 -3.52 -8.79 -14.86
C GLY A 909 -2.19 -8.11 -15.24
N ARG A 910 -1.69 -7.23 -14.38
CA ARG A 910 -0.46 -6.44 -14.59
C ARG A 910 0.26 -6.23 -13.27
N GLN A 911 1.51 -5.82 -13.34
CA GLN A 911 2.22 -5.36 -12.15
C GLN A 911 1.71 -3.98 -11.72
N ALA A 912 1.93 -3.66 -10.45
CA ALA A 912 1.60 -2.34 -9.95
C ALA A 912 2.46 -1.28 -10.64
N ASP A 913 1.88 -0.10 -10.86
CA ASP A 913 2.68 1.09 -11.08
C ASP A 913 3.24 1.57 -9.72
N ALA A 914 4.38 2.28 -9.75
CA ALA A 914 5.08 2.69 -8.53
C ALA A 914 4.19 3.51 -7.58
N GLN A 915 3.32 4.38 -8.14
CA GLN A 915 2.42 5.22 -7.36
C GLN A 915 1.33 4.42 -6.67
N GLY A 916 0.63 3.55 -7.40
CA GLY A 916 -0.42 2.68 -6.86
C GLY A 916 0.12 1.70 -5.82
N PHE A 917 1.30 1.13 -6.07
CA PHE A 917 1.97 0.27 -5.10
C PHE A 917 2.31 1.01 -3.81
N SER A 918 2.86 2.23 -3.94
CA SER A 918 3.15 3.05 -2.77
C SER A 918 1.90 3.51 -2.05
N PHE A 919 0.81 3.78 -2.76
CA PHE A 919 -0.47 4.17 -2.16
C PHE A 919 -1.00 3.07 -1.25
N TRP A 920 -1.10 1.84 -1.76
CA TRP A 920 -1.59 0.71 -0.96
C TRP A 920 -0.60 0.27 0.12
N GLY A 921 0.71 0.36 -0.14
CA GLY A 921 1.71 0.11 0.88
C GLY A 921 1.62 1.09 2.04
N GLN A 922 1.35 2.36 1.75
CA GLN A 922 1.15 3.40 2.75
C GLN A 922 -0.14 3.15 3.52
N ALA A 923 -1.25 2.83 2.83
CA ALA A 923 -2.52 2.45 3.45
C ALA A 923 -2.30 1.34 4.48
N GLN A 924 -1.58 0.27 4.09
CA GLN A 924 -1.25 -0.83 4.98
C GLN A 924 -0.44 -0.38 6.19
N SER A 925 0.53 0.53 6.01
CA SER A 925 1.34 1.05 7.11
C SER A 925 0.56 1.90 8.11
N MET A 926 -0.59 2.47 7.68
CA MET A 926 -1.51 3.22 8.53
C MET A 926 -2.55 2.33 9.24
N GLY A 927 -2.51 1.01 9.02
CA GLY A 927 -3.39 0.07 9.70
C GLY A 927 -4.51 -0.50 8.85
N VAL A 928 -4.67 -0.09 7.59
CA VAL A 928 -5.65 -0.70 6.67
C VAL A 928 -5.25 -2.16 6.42
N SER A 929 -6.14 -3.11 6.67
CA SER A 929 -5.83 -4.52 6.45
C SER A 929 -5.58 -4.85 4.98
N MET A 930 -4.79 -5.91 4.74
CA MET A 930 -4.53 -6.38 3.40
C MET A 930 -5.82 -6.92 2.75
N GLY A 931 -6.76 -7.47 3.54
CA GLY A 931 -8.07 -7.88 3.05
C GLY A 931 -8.90 -6.73 2.49
N ARG A 932 -8.92 -5.58 3.16
CA ARG A 932 -9.57 -4.36 2.64
C ARG A 932 -8.91 -3.89 1.34
N ILE A 933 -7.58 -3.87 1.29
CA ILE A 933 -6.83 -3.52 0.08
C ILE A 933 -7.19 -4.46 -1.08
N ALA A 934 -7.21 -5.77 -0.85
CA ALA A 934 -7.62 -6.75 -1.86
C ALA A 934 -9.05 -6.52 -2.32
N TYR A 935 -9.98 -6.34 -1.39
CA TYR A 935 -11.37 -6.06 -1.70
C TYR A 935 -11.53 -4.80 -2.57
N ASP A 936 -10.84 -3.72 -2.23
CA ASP A 936 -10.86 -2.47 -2.98
C ASP A 936 -10.22 -2.59 -4.37
N ILE A 937 -9.13 -3.33 -4.50
CA ILE A 937 -8.50 -3.64 -5.81
C ILE A 937 -9.46 -4.48 -6.67
N ILE A 938 -10.11 -5.51 -6.10
CA ILE A 938 -11.02 -6.41 -6.82
C ILE A 938 -12.26 -5.66 -7.32
N ARG A 939 -12.89 -4.84 -6.48
CA ARG A 939 -14.09 -4.08 -6.87
C ARG A 939 -13.79 -2.84 -7.70
N SER A 940 -12.52 -2.47 -7.89
CA SER A 940 -12.13 -1.34 -8.70
C SER A 940 -12.66 -1.47 -10.13
N GLU A 941 -12.79 -0.34 -10.85
CA GLU A 941 -13.24 -0.37 -12.25
C GLU A 941 -12.35 -1.27 -13.12
N GLU A 942 -11.06 -1.34 -12.80
CA GLU A 942 -10.10 -2.20 -13.49
C GLU A 942 -10.27 -3.69 -13.13
N GLY A 943 -10.45 -4.02 -11.85
CA GLY A 943 -10.76 -5.38 -11.41
C GLY A 943 -12.05 -5.92 -12.05
N GLN A 944 -13.07 -5.07 -12.15
CA GLN A 944 -14.32 -5.37 -12.86
C GLN A 944 -14.11 -5.60 -14.35
N LYS A 945 -13.25 -4.82 -15.02
CA LYS A 945 -12.90 -5.05 -16.44
C LYS A 945 -12.19 -6.38 -16.65
N ASN A 946 -11.46 -6.86 -15.65
CA ASN A 946 -10.83 -8.18 -15.66
C ASN A 946 -11.75 -9.33 -15.25
N GLY A 947 -13.05 -9.04 -15.07
CA GLY A 947 -14.08 -10.05 -14.83
C GLY A 947 -14.36 -10.31 -13.35
N PHE A 948 -13.80 -9.53 -12.43
CA PHE A 948 -14.07 -9.65 -11.01
C PHE A 948 -15.09 -8.61 -10.57
N ALA A 949 -16.30 -9.05 -10.25
CA ALA A 949 -17.33 -8.17 -9.71
C ALA A 949 -18.02 -8.86 -8.53
N PHE A 950 -18.30 -8.07 -7.51
CA PHE A 950 -19.17 -8.48 -6.43
C PHE A 950 -20.62 -8.12 -6.78
N HIS A 951 -21.52 -9.07 -6.53
CA HIS A 951 -22.92 -9.02 -6.91
C HIS A 951 -23.87 -9.01 -5.71
N GLY A 952 -23.33 -9.09 -4.49
CA GLY A 952 -24.10 -9.18 -3.26
C GLY A 952 -24.66 -10.59 -3.00
N ASP A 953 -24.21 -11.59 -3.76
CA ASP A 953 -24.51 -13.00 -3.50
C ASP A 953 -23.27 -13.67 -2.88
N ALA A 954 -23.38 -14.09 -1.62
CA ALA A 954 -22.25 -14.60 -0.86
C ALA A 954 -21.51 -15.77 -1.54
N LYS A 955 -22.22 -16.63 -2.30
CA LYS A 955 -21.58 -17.76 -2.99
C LYS A 955 -20.79 -17.29 -4.21
N GLN A 956 -21.37 -16.39 -5.01
CA GLN A 956 -20.69 -15.83 -6.17
C GLN A 956 -19.51 -14.96 -5.73
N ASP A 957 -19.70 -14.10 -4.75
CA ASP A 957 -18.68 -13.16 -4.29
C ASP A 957 -17.49 -13.89 -3.63
N LEU A 958 -17.76 -14.95 -2.85
CA LEU A 958 -16.72 -15.84 -2.34
C LEU A 958 -15.97 -16.55 -3.48
N THR A 959 -16.68 -16.99 -4.52
CA THR A 959 -16.05 -17.59 -5.72
C THR A 959 -15.16 -16.57 -6.42
N THR A 960 -15.62 -15.32 -6.54
CA THR A 960 -14.84 -14.20 -7.10
C THR A 960 -13.57 -13.97 -6.30
N LEU A 961 -13.60 -13.99 -4.96
CA LEU A 961 -12.39 -13.88 -4.13
C LEU A 961 -11.36 -14.99 -4.42
N TYR A 962 -11.79 -16.25 -4.48
CA TYR A 962 -10.88 -17.36 -4.78
C TYR A 962 -10.24 -17.22 -6.16
N GLN A 963 -11.04 -16.80 -7.16
CA GLN A 963 -10.53 -16.59 -8.51
C GLN A 963 -9.57 -15.40 -8.58
N ALA A 964 -9.89 -14.31 -7.88
CA ALA A 964 -9.10 -13.09 -7.91
C ALA A 964 -7.77 -13.21 -7.15
N ILE A 965 -7.78 -13.82 -5.96
CA ILE A 965 -6.59 -13.91 -5.10
C ILE A 965 -5.73 -15.11 -5.46
N PHE A 966 -6.33 -16.28 -5.72
CA PHE A 966 -5.61 -17.55 -5.91
C PHE A 966 -5.67 -18.09 -7.35
N GLU A 967 -6.25 -17.35 -8.30
CA GLU A 967 -6.37 -17.74 -9.71
C GLU A 967 -7.03 -19.12 -9.93
N ARG A 968 -7.92 -19.53 -9.02
CA ARG A 968 -8.58 -20.86 -9.07
C ARG A 968 -10.02 -20.85 -8.56
N ALA A 969 -10.74 -21.92 -8.88
CA ALA A 969 -12.02 -22.20 -8.24
C ALA A 969 -11.82 -22.63 -6.77
N PRO A 970 -12.79 -22.35 -5.90
CA PRO A 970 -12.73 -22.79 -4.50
C PRO A 970 -12.79 -24.32 -4.40
N ASP A 971 -12.08 -24.88 -3.41
CA ASP A 971 -12.26 -26.28 -3.02
C ASP A 971 -13.49 -26.45 -2.12
N GLU A 972 -14.07 -27.65 -2.08
CA GLU A 972 -15.34 -27.90 -1.40
C GLU A 972 -15.29 -27.59 0.11
N GLY A 973 -14.16 -27.91 0.77
CA GLY A 973 -13.99 -27.71 2.20
C GLY A 973 -13.81 -26.24 2.58
N GLY A 974 -12.88 -25.54 1.92
CA GLY A 974 -12.65 -24.11 2.12
C GLY A 974 -13.85 -23.27 1.76
N PHE A 975 -14.57 -23.61 0.68
CA PHE A 975 -15.79 -22.91 0.29
C PHE A 975 -16.88 -23.01 1.36
N ALA A 976 -17.13 -24.22 1.87
CA ALA A 976 -18.14 -24.45 2.89
C ALA A 976 -17.81 -23.72 4.19
N PHE A 977 -16.54 -23.71 4.59
CA PHE A 977 -16.07 -22.99 5.79
C PHE A 977 -16.33 -21.49 5.69
N TRP A 978 -15.87 -20.84 4.62
CA TRP A 978 -16.00 -19.38 4.47
C TRP A 978 -17.44 -18.96 4.20
N LEU A 979 -18.21 -19.75 3.45
CA LEU A 979 -19.63 -19.47 3.26
C LEU A 979 -20.40 -19.53 4.59
N GLN A 980 -20.07 -20.50 5.45
CA GLN A 980 -20.64 -20.58 6.79
C GLN A 980 -20.18 -19.40 7.66
N ALA A 981 -18.91 -19.00 7.56
CA ALA A 981 -18.40 -17.82 8.26
C ALA A 981 -19.16 -16.55 7.85
N MET A 982 -19.43 -16.37 6.55
CA MET A 982 -20.22 -15.23 6.05
C MET A 982 -21.68 -15.27 6.52
N GLN A 983 -22.28 -16.45 6.65
CA GLN A 983 -23.61 -16.60 7.26
C GLN A 983 -23.62 -16.24 8.76
N ASN A 984 -22.46 -16.30 9.40
CA ASN A 984 -22.23 -15.93 10.79
C ASN A 984 -21.72 -14.48 10.95
N GLY A 985 -21.82 -13.65 9.90
CA GLY A 985 -21.48 -12.22 9.95
C GLY A 985 -20.09 -11.85 9.45
N VAL A 986 -19.25 -12.81 9.04
CA VAL A 986 -17.91 -12.47 8.47
C VAL A 986 -18.08 -11.81 7.11
N SER A 987 -17.50 -10.62 6.90
CA SER A 987 -17.61 -9.94 5.61
C SER A 987 -16.68 -10.50 4.55
N LEU A 988 -16.90 -10.08 3.31
CA LEU A 988 -16.04 -10.45 2.20
C LEU A 988 -14.60 -9.90 2.37
N GLU A 989 -14.44 -8.71 2.94
CA GLU A 989 -13.15 -8.11 3.28
C GLU A 989 -12.38 -8.99 4.28
N GLN A 990 -13.06 -9.48 5.33
CA GLN A 990 -12.46 -10.36 6.33
C GLN A 990 -12.11 -11.74 5.78
N VAL A 991 -12.93 -12.26 4.86
CA VAL A 991 -12.57 -13.48 4.10
C VAL A 991 -11.29 -13.23 3.29
N ALA A 992 -11.21 -12.09 2.59
CA ALA A 992 -10.02 -11.71 1.82
C ALA A 992 -8.79 -11.55 2.72
N ASP A 993 -8.95 -10.96 3.91
CA ASP A 993 -7.86 -10.85 4.89
C ASP A 993 -7.39 -12.23 5.36
N GLY A 994 -8.34 -13.12 5.68
CA GLY A 994 -8.05 -14.51 6.03
C GLY A 994 -7.32 -15.26 4.91
N PHE A 995 -7.64 -14.99 3.64
CA PHE A 995 -6.94 -15.57 2.49
C PHE A 995 -5.50 -15.06 2.44
N LEU A 996 -5.28 -13.76 2.60
CA LEU A 996 -3.98 -13.12 2.48
C LEU A 996 -3.03 -13.47 3.63
N HIS A 997 -3.56 -13.81 4.80
CA HIS A 997 -2.81 -14.33 5.94
C HIS A 997 -2.68 -15.86 5.95
N SER A 998 -3.26 -16.55 4.97
CA SER A 998 -3.18 -18.01 4.89
C SER A 998 -1.80 -18.50 4.43
N VAL A 999 -1.47 -19.74 4.78
CA VAL A 999 -0.26 -20.41 4.26
C VAL A 999 -0.31 -20.64 2.75
N GLU A 1000 -1.50 -20.64 2.14
CA GLU A 1000 -1.67 -20.77 0.70
C GLU A 1000 -1.16 -19.52 -0.03
N MET A 1001 -1.37 -18.33 0.54
CA MET A 1001 -0.94 -17.05 -0.05
C MET A 1001 0.58 -16.98 -0.28
N VAL A 1002 1.37 -17.67 0.55
CA VAL A 1002 2.84 -17.71 0.42
C VAL A 1002 3.27 -18.19 -0.97
N GLY A 1003 2.50 -19.08 -1.61
CA GLY A 1003 2.78 -19.57 -2.97
C GLY A 1003 2.49 -18.56 -4.09
N PHE A 1004 1.72 -17.52 -3.81
CA PHE A 1004 1.29 -16.49 -4.79
C PHE A 1004 2.09 -15.19 -4.66
N ASN A 1005 2.68 -14.93 -3.49
CA ASN A 1005 3.49 -13.76 -3.20
C ASN A 1005 4.57 -13.51 -4.27
N LYS A 1006 4.76 -12.24 -4.64
CA LYS A 1006 5.81 -11.81 -5.57
C LYS A 1006 6.93 -11.16 -4.78
N ALA A 1007 8.13 -11.75 -4.84
CA ALA A 1007 9.32 -11.22 -4.17
C ALA A 1007 9.70 -9.84 -4.74
N GLN A 1008 10.38 -9.02 -3.94
CA GLN A 1008 10.72 -7.64 -4.31
C GLN A 1008 11.41 -7.52 -5.68
N GLY A 1009 12.45 -8.30 -5.96
CA GLY A 1009 13.14 -8.23 -7.26
C GLY A 1009 12.29 -8.66 -8.47
N SER A 1010 11.06 -9.14 -8.25
CA SER A 1010 10.10 -9.46 -9.32
C SER A 1010 9.05 -8.38 -9.52
N TRP A 1011 9.05 -7.33 -8.69
CA TRP A 1011 8.18 -6.18 -8.86
C TRP A 1011 8.63 -5.44 -10.11
N ASP A 1012 7.74 -5.24 -11.05
CA ASP A 1012 8.08 -4.60 -12.31
C ASP A 1012 7.22 -3.36 -12.46
N PHE A 1013 7.77 -2.21 -12.07
CA PHE A 1013 7.12 -0.90 -12.22
C PHE A 1013 7.35 -0.31 -13.62
N SER A 1014 7.76 -1.11 -14.61
CA SER A 1014 7.89 -0.64 -15.99
C SER A 1014 6.50 -0.40 -16.58
N PHE A 1015 6.18 0.90 -16.65
CA PHE A 1015 5.01 1.59 -17.22
C PHE A 1015 3.99 0.77 -18.01
#